data_AF-A0A3C1DGP5-F1
#
_entry.id   AF-A0A3C1DGP5-F1
#
_cell.length_a   1.000
_cell.length_b   1.000
_cell.length_c   1.000
_cell.angle_alpha   90.00
_cell.angle_beta   90.00
_cell.angle_gamma   90.00
#
_symmetry.space_group_name_H-M   'P 1'
#
loop_
_entity.id
_entity.type
_entity.pdbx_description
1 polymer ?
#
loop_
_entity_poly.entity_id
_entity_poly.type
_entity_poly.pdbx_seq_one_letter_code
_entity_poly.pdbx_strand_id
1 'polypeptide(L)'
;MVRLVAQSRFKSLVSVLVSIAIAATAIVGAAIGSIAAATPAAAAPTDPTNYKVTLVARYCNDTSGTTTTWPNVRANRARNNIQETLKNLGPDTNYANNMVPPVNPDKEEAAIGGQTACNPLVGMPITFGSNISGKAPLPATPSPYLSKVGGTDPNVNATNNTTASVPRLDEQGNPVGSQTITGAVTVTLNQAQFAQAGKNALWTMGGTTSNALPANDTFASGSYNFAALRCNTDALNGDNVEFIGFRSGQTHAFCYAWYIGDAGPPPPVPGVITIKKSAPEAGGQAFGFQGNVSFNPGGTFSMRDSVAYPGDVFSETRAPGSWSVTETTLPTGWSLTDLSCVDGAGSTSTPNLGTRTVDIDLGPGSTVVCTFTNGLNPPPTSDLQLAKVTFGSTGAFPFQVTKSGGGFDQSTTLTTTNSQGENPATDVLTGLTSGTYTMQETLPTATSAGYWTATSVACVDNTGATVPTTGTGTSRQIVIDTSGSTDEVLCTWANTFTPTSSLVIRAKTIGGSNAAINYLTTVVDPTTGECDPSQGLYDQNADTTGGSGFHTATGDSMIDQPIQTYCIGGTRPTEGSDPSWVTKSIDCGPANAIDENAPFGTSTEFTFAQVQVKPGETVTCDFTYVKRAALALTKTVSEGNDLRSGPVEIELTCANSATTSPDDWPKTLSLPTGQTTVTSDPIFVDGDANGDDVCHAIETANGAGGAQAQATIEPFWNGVAWPSGSKELQFPNTASLAGTNASNGQPVTTTLASGPCALSGDTLTPNGGSGTCSLAYSAAGNPGAVTTTTAWNLTSPTASGDGDGTGDFSVAASDSRTVGFTDSYSQEATTITASRSVTLAKGDQTVDCKKTTGQITCQETKQGKKIKWTAKCRPIGKQSRGDISWCRVTKSNGKVRVTPIGGRTIKARLTGKAKGTKNYNPWTRTWTWTLRS
;
A
#
# COMPACT_ATOMS: atom_id res chain seq x y z
N MET A 1 39.64 25.01 45.92
CA MET A 1 39.96 26.39 45.52
C MET A 1 40.12 26.36 44.01
N VAL A 2 39.34 26.99 43.12
CA VAL A 2 38.14 27.85 43.08
C VAL A 2 37.63 27.60 41.63
N ARG A 3 36.46 27.01 41.35
CA ARG A 3 35.06 27.52 41.30
C ARG A 3 34.76 28.57 40.20
N LEU A 4 33.71 28.28 39.41
CA LEU A 4 32.92 29.12 38.47
C LEU A 4 33.66 29.59 37.20
N VAL A 5 33.17 29.43 35.97
CA VAL A 5 31.88 29.84 35.38
C VAL A 5 31.58 28.97 34.14
N ALA A 6 30.41 28.33 34.08
CA ALA A 6 29.66 27.96 32.85
C ALA A 6 28.47 27.04 33.19
N GLN A 7 27.47 27.56 33.91
CA GLN A 7 26.14 26.94 33.98
C GLN A 7 25.06 28.03 33.91
N SER A 8 24.65 28.34 32.69
CA SER A 8 23.31 28.84 32.31
C SER A 8 23.34 28.84 30.77
N ARG A 9 22.54 28.11 30.00
CA ARG A 9 21.10 27.92 30.07
C ARG A 9 20.75 26.64 29.33
N PHE A 10 20.17 25.65 30.00
CA PHE A 10 19.36 24.60 29.39
C PHE A 10 18.48 23.99 30.49
N LYS A 11 17.32 24.62 30.74
CA LYS A 11 16.20 24.02 31.48
C LYS A 11 14.86 24.59 31.00
N SER A 12 14.14 23.71 30.30
CA SER A 12 12.68 23.48 30.22
C SER A 12 12.47 22.80 28.87
N LEU A 13 12.06 21.55 28.71
CA LEU A 13 11.27 20.65 29.54
C LEU A 13 11.87 19.22 29.49
N VAL A 14 12.30 18.66 30.63
CA VAL A 14 12.28 17.21 30.89
C VAL A 14 11.99 17.03 32.38
N SER A 15 10.74 16.71 32.69
CA SER A 15 10.25 16.10 33.92
C SER A 15 9.24 15.09 33.39
N VAL A 16 9.38 13.77 33.53
CA VAL A 16 9.48 12.99 34.76
C VAL A 16 10.08 11.64 34.39
N LEU A 17 11.14 11.19 35.06
CA LEU A 17 11.50 9.77 35.20
C LEU A 17 12.62 9.63 36.24
N VAL A 18 12.27 9.34 37.49
CA VAL A 18 13.10 8.56 38.42
C VAL A 18 12.15 7.78 39.34
N SER A 19 12.53 6.53 39.62
CA SER A 19 11.94 5.51 40.52
C SER A 19 11.02 4.56 39.73
N ILE A 20 11.30 3.27 39.57
CA ILE A 20 11.76 2.29 40.56
C ILE A 20 12.47 1.13 39.81
N ALA A 21 13.66 0.75 40.29
CA ALA A 21 14.15 -0.62 40.20
C ALA A 21 14.25 -1.18 41.62
N ILE A 22 14.06 -2.48 41.76
CA ILE A 22 14.01 -3.33 42.98
C ILE A 22 12.58 -3.61 43.49
N ALA A 23 12.01 -4.72 43.01
CA ALA A 23 11.34 -5.74 43.83
C ALA A 23 11.03 -6.99 42.97
N ALA A 24 12.00 -7.89 42.85
CA ALA A 24 11.73 -9.27 42.51
C ALA A 24 11.37 -10.01 43.81
N THR A 25 10.10 -10.39 43.99
CA THR A 25 9.69 -11.60 44.73
C THR A 25 8.20 -11.88 44.59
N ALA A 26 7.91 -13.10 44.13
CA ALA A 26 6.77 -13.95 44.48
C ALA A 26 5.34 -13.42 44.28
N ILE A 27 4.64 -13.97 43.29
CA ILE A 27 3.44 -14.80 43.49
C ILE A 27 3.47 -15.92 42.43
N VAL A 28 3.66 -17.14 42.92
CA VAL A 28 3.31 -18.39 42.25
C VAL A 28 1.82 -18.61 42.51
N GLY A 29 1.03 -18.91 41.47
CA GLY A 29 -0.41 -19.11 41.63
C GLY A 29 -1.14 -19.57 40.37
N ALA A 30 -0.69 -20.69 39.80
CA ALA A 30 -1.45 -21.70 39.06
C ALA A 30 -2.66 -21.27 38.19
N ALA A 31 -2.46 -21.34 36.87
CA ALA A 31 -3.42 -21.99 35.97
C ALA A 31 -2.63 -22.80 34.92
N ILE A 32 -2.40 -24.06 35.23
CA ILE A 32 -1.86 -25.06 34.31
C ILE A 32 -3.05 -25.59 33.50
N GLY A 33 -2.97 -25.51 32.17
CA GLY A 33 -3.99 -26.07 31.29
C GLY A 33 -3.59 -26.09 29.83
N SER A 34 -2.85 -27.14 29.45
CA SER A 34 -2.66 -27.66 28.08
C SER A 34 -1.86 -26.81 27.09
N ILE A 35 -0.59 -27.20 26.95
CA ILE A 35 0.23 -27.05 25.74
C ILE A 35 -0.47 -27.85 24.63
N ALA A 36 -1.22 -27.17 23.77
CA ALA A 36 -1.64 -27.72 22.48
C ALA A 36 -0.66 -27.22 21.43
N ALA A 37 0.02 -28.16 20.77
CA ALA A 37 0.98 -27.89 19.72
C ALA A 37 0.42 -26.94 18.67
N ALA A 38 1.17 -25.89 18.34
CA ALA A 38 0.87 -25.01 17.23
C ALA A 38 0.71 -25.85 15.94
N THR A 39 -0.47 -25.81 15.34
CA THR A 39 -0.65 -26.24 13.95
C THR A 39 -0.24 -25.09 13.01
N PRO A 40 0.34 -25.40 11.83
CA PRO A 40 1.21 -24.49 11.09
C PRO A 40 0.43 -23.41 10.34
N ALA A 41 1.08 -22.24 10.18
CA ALA A 41 0.63 -21.18 9.28
C ALA A 41 0.54 -21.67 7.82
N ALA A 42 -0.55 -21.32 7.11
CA ALA A 42 -0.64 -21.45 5.66
C ALA A 42 0.00 -20.24 4.97
N ALA A 43 0.52 -20.41 3.75
CA ALA A 43 1.96 -20.37 3.55
C ALA A 43 2.39 -19.06 2.87
N ALA A 44 3.62 -18.59 3.13
CA ALA A 44 4.32 -17.58 2.33
C ALA A 44 4.31 -17.98 0.84
N PRO A 45 4.61 -17.11 -0.15
CA PRO A 45 4.97 -17.60 -1.48
C PRO A 45 6.00 -18.71 -1.27
N THR A 46 5.58 -19.95 -1.54
CA THR A 46 6.17 -21.10 -0.83
C THR A 46 7.55 -21.44 -1.34
N ASP A 47 7.89 -20.89 -2.50
CA ASP A 47 9.11 -21.24 -3.19
C ASP A 47 10.08 -20.06 -3.24
N PRO A 48 11.02 -19.96 -2.28
CA PRO A 48 12.07 -18.96 -2.32
C PRO A 48 12.95 -19.09 -3.59
N THR A 49 12.86 -20.22 -4.32
CA THR A 49 13.65 -20.46 -5.53
C THR A 49 13.30 -19.54 -6.72
N ASN A 50 12.12 -18.91 -6.68
CA ASN A 50 11.71 -17.95 -7.70
C ASN A 50 12.33 -16.57 -7.50
N TYR A 51 12.81 -16.25 -6.29
CA TYR A 51 13.39 -14.94 -5.99
C TYR A 51 14.90 -14.96 -6.17
N LYS A 52 15.40 -14.00 -6.95
CA LYS A 52 16.81 -13.91 -7.31
C LYS A 52 17.34 -12.51 -7.02
N VAL A 53 18.61 -12.43 -6.64
CA VAL A 53 19.34 -11.16 -6.57
C VAL A 53 20.62 -11.30 -7.36
N THR A 54 20.82 -10.44 -8.35
CA THR A 54 22.10 -10.37 -9.06
C THR A 54 22.97 -9.28 -8.44
N LEU A 55 24.07 -9.72 -7.84
CA LEU A 55 25.08 -8.90 -7.19
C LEU A 55 26.21 -8.66 -8.18
N VAL A 56 26.48 -7.40 -8.51
CA VAL A 56 27.48 -6.99 -9.50
C VAL A 56 28.56 -6.19 -8.81
N ALA A 57 29.83 -6.48 -9.10
CA ALA A 57 30.95 -5.69 -8.64
C ALA A 57 31.75 -5.13 -9.82
N ARG A 58 32.08 -3.84 -9.73
CA ARG A 58 32.84 -3.10 -10.72
C ARG A 58 33.92 -2.30 -10.02
N TYR A 59 35.09 -2.18 -10.65
CA TYR A 59 36.06 -1.18 -10.23
C TYR A 59 36.37 -0.23 -11.39
N CYS A 60 36.43 1.05 -11.10
CA CYS A 60 36.82 2.08 -12.05
C CYS A 60 38.26 2.48 -11.78
N ASN A 61 39.05 2.74 -12.83
CA ASN A 61 40.41 3.23 -12.62
C ASN A 61 40.36 4.61 -11.94
N ASP A 62 41.25 4.83 -10.97
CA ASP A 62 41.44 6.16 -10.42
C ASP A 62 42.06 7.08 -11.48
N THR A 63 41.29 8.06 -11.95
CA THR A 63 41.75 9.13 -12.86
C THR A 63 41.80 10.48 -12.16
N SER A 64 41.64 10.54 -10.84
CA SER A 64 41.55 11.76 -10.05
C SER A 64 42.91 12.39 -9.76
N GLY A 65 44.01 11.63 -9.84
CA GLY A 65 45.31 12.11 -9.39
C GLY A 65 45.28 12.45 -7.88
N THR A 66 45.79 13.63 -7.51
CA THR A 66 45.72 14.14 -6.12
C THR A 66 44.41 14.87 -5.79
N THR A 67 43.41 14.84 -6.67
CA THR A 67 42.16 15.59 -6.46
C THR A 67 41.21 14.88 -5.49
N THR A 68 40.28 15.65 -4.92
CA THR A 68 39.28 15.19 -3.96
C THR A 68 38.03 14.59 -4.61
N THR A 69 38.04 14.35 -5.92
CA THR A 69 36.87 13.95 -6.72
C THR A 69 37.16 12.72 -7.57
N TRP A 70 36.31 11.71 -7.51
CA TRP A 70 36.32 10.52 -8.37
C TRP A 70 35.21 10.60 -9.42
N PRO A 71 35.49 11.12 -10.63
CA PRO A 71 34.45 11.48 -11.61
C PRO A 71 33.81 10.28 -12.32
N ASN A 72 34.40 9.08 -12.19
CA ASN A 72 34.02 7.91 -13.00
C ASN A 72 32.94 7.03 -12.35
N VAL A 73 32.54 7.33 -11.12
CA VAL A 73 31.45 6.65 -10.43
C VAL A 73 30.40 7.69 -10.10
N ARG A 74 29.14 7.40 -10.42
CA ARG A 74 28.03 8.29 -10.07
C ARG A 74 27.86 8.39 -8.57
N ALA A 75 27.40 9.54 -8.10
CA ALA A 75 26.92 9.66 -6.73
C ALA A 75 25.58 8.97 -6.53
N ASN A 76 25.32 8.58 -5.29
CA ASN A 76 24.01 8.17 -4.82
C ASN A 76 23.07 9.39 -4.75
N ARG A 77 21.80 9.18 -4.39
CA ARG A 77 20.79 10.25 -4.48
C ARG A 77 21.12 11.47 -3.63
N ALA A 78 21.73 11.28 -2.46
CA ALA A 78 22.19 12.36 -1.61
C ALA A 78 23.72 12.36 -1.49
N ARG A 79 24.29 13.57 -1.56
CA ARG A 79 25.69 13.86 -1.26
C ARG A 79 25.82 14.43 0.14
N ASN A 80 25.55 13.58 1.12
CA ASN A 80 25.54 13.95 2.53
C ASN A 80 26.79 13.43 3.26
N ASN A 81 26.92 13.79 4.54
CA ASN A 81 28.02 13.36 5.41
C ASN A 81 27.95 11.87 5.83
N ILE A 82 27.05 11.07 5.22
CA ILE A 82 26.99 9.62 5.39
C ILE A 82 27.76 8.93 4.25
N GLN A 83 28.21 9.68 3.23
CA GLN A 83 28.99 9.14 2.13
C GLN A 83 30.36 8.61 2.58
N GLU A 84 30.51 7.29 2.59
CA GLU A 84 31.67 6.57 3.10
C GLU A 84 32.85 6.51 2.13
N THR A 85 32.67 7.01 0.91
CA THR A 85 33.78 7.20 -0.04
C THR A 85 34.76 8.26 0.43
N LEU A 86 34.29 9.19 1.27
CA LEU A 86 35.04 10.34 1.79
C LEU A 86 35.60 11.29 0.73
N LYS A 87 35.24 11.07 -0.54
CA LYS A 87 35.61 11.88 -1.71
C LYS A 87 34.39 12.15 -2.56
N ASN A 88 34.36 13.29 -3.24
CA ASN A 88 33.24 13.63 -4.10
C ASN A 88 33.17 12.63 -5.27
N LEU A 89 31.99 12.16 -5.61
CA LEU A 89 31.81 11.26 -6.75
C LEU A 89 31.49 12.06 -8.03
N GLY A 90 31.50 11.38 -9.18
CA GLY A 90 31.09 11.88 -10.49
C GLY A 90 29.62 12.28 -10.53
N PRO A 91 29.00 12.47 -11.70
CA PRO A 91 27.63 13.00 -11.83
C PRO A 91 26.61 12.35 -10.89
N ASP A 92 25.56 13.08 -10.53
CA ASP A 92 24.46 12.51 -9.76
C ASP A 92 23.86 11.29 -10.45
N THR A 93 23.21 10.46 -9.64
CA THR A 93 22.43 9.33 -10.10
C THR A 93 21.47 9.72 -11.23
N ASN A 94 21.30 8.82 -12.22
CA ASN A 94 20.40 9.00 -13.35
C ASN A 94 19.03 8.32 -13.12
N TYR A 95 18.76 7.85 -11.90
CA TYR A 95 17.43 7.39 -11.51
C TYR A 95 16.55 8.58 -11.14
N ALA A 96 15.29 8.52 -11.60
CA ALA A 96 14.28 9.48 -11.17
C ALA A 96 13.97 9.24 -9.69
N ASN A 97 13.42 10.24 -9.00
CA ASN A 97 13.11 10.14 -7.57
C ASN A 97 12.11 9.02 -7.23
N ASN A 98 11.22 8.66 -8.18
CA ASN A 98 10.29 7.53 -8.04
C ASN A 98 10.93 6.16 -8.35
N MET A 99 12.22 6.16 -8.72
CA MET A 99 13.00 4.97 -9.02
C MET A 99 12.42 4.12 -10.15
N VAL A 100 11.76 4.70 -11.15
CA VAL A 100 11.28 3.97 -12.32
C VAL A 100 12.17 4.30 -13.52
N PRO A 101 12.84 3.30 -14.15
CA PRO A 101 12.97 1.89 -13.75
C PRO A 101 13.85 1.69 -12.50
N PRO A 102 13.77 0.53 -11.81
CA PRO A 102 14.66 0.17 -10.70
C PRO A 102 16.14 0.06 -11.15
N VAL A 103 17.05 -0.11 -10.19
CA VAL A 103 18.48 -0.35 -10.47
C VAL A 103 18.63 -1.48 -11.49
N ASN A 104 19.29 -1.20 -12.62
CA ASN A 104 19.37 -2.13 -13.74
C ASN A 104 20.65 -1.92 -14.58
N PRO A 105 21.09 -2.95 -15.34
CA PRO A 105 22.30 -2.85 -16.16
C PRO A 105 22.27 -1.74 -17.20
N ASP A 106 21.12 -1.42 -17.82
CA ASP A 106 21.08 -0.41 -18.88
C ASP A 106 21.38 0.99 -18.36
N LYS A 107 21.06 1.27 -17.09
CA LYS A 107 21.36 2.54 -16.42
C LYS A 107 22.70 2.56 -15.71
N GLU A 108 23.08 1.47 -15.04
CA GLU A 108 24.35 1.36 -14.30
C GLU A 108 25.57 1.25 -15.23
N GLU A 109 25.43 0.56 -16.37
CA GLU A 109 26.51 0.35 -17.34
C GLU A 109 26.48 1.38 -18.48
N ALA A 110 25.59 2.37 -18.41
CA ALA A 110 25.51 3.44 -19.39
C ALA A 110 26.83 4.24 -19.43
N ALA A 111 27.28 4.61 -20.63
CA ALA A 111 28.53 5.34 -20.86
C ALA A 111 28.63 6.75 -20.24
N ILE A 112 27.59 7.21 -19.55
CA ILE A 112 27.52 8.56 -19.00
C ILE A 112 28.21 8.54 -17.62
N GLY A 113 29.17 9.43 -17.40
CA GLY A 113 29.85 9.58 -16.10
C GLY A 113 31.05 8.65 -15.86
N GLY A 114 31.75 8.22 -16.92
CA GLY A 114 33.01 7.46 -16.80
C GLY A 114 32.87 5.97 -16.45
N GLN A 115 31.64 5.47 -16.27
CA GLN A 115 31.37 4.06 -15.93
C GLN A 115 31.80 3.05 -17.02
N THR A 116 31.95 3.49 -18.28
CA THR A 116 32.52 2.68 -19.37
C THR A 116 34.00 2.36 -19.19
N ALA A 117 34.72 3.07 -18.33
CA ALA A 117 36.11 2.79 -17.99
C ALA A 117 36.25 1.79 -16.83
N CYS A 118 35.14 1.26 -16.34
CA CYS A 118 35.12 0.34 -15.20
C CYS A 118 35.18 -1.11 -15.67
N ASN A 119 35.88 -1.91 -14.88
CA ASN A 119 36.20 -3.30 -15.19
C ASN A 119 35.45 -4.22 -14.22
N PRO A 120 35.08 -5.45 -14.65
CA PRO A 120 34.47 -6.43 -13.77
C PRO A 120 35.41 -6.82 -12.64
N LEU A 121 34.88 -6.87 -11.43
CA LEU A 121 35.62 -7.29 -10.25
C LEU A 121 35.18 -8.73 -9.90
N VAL A 122 35.99 -9.72 -10.26
CA VAL A 122 35.67 -11.16 -10.16
C VAL A 122 36.20 -11.73 -8.85
N GLY A 123 35.33 -12.39 -8.07
CA GLY A 123 35.63 -13.01 -6.77
C GLY A 123 35.37 -12.10 -5.58
N MET A 124 34.68 -10.97 -5.78
CA MET A 124 34.43 -9.96 -4.75
C MET A 124 33.34 -10.48 -3.83
N PRO A 125 33.58 -10.63 -2.53
CA PRO A 125 32.53 -11.01 -1.61
C PRO A 125 31.53 -9.87 -1.46
N ILE A 126 30.26 -10.24 -1.50
CA ILE A 126 29.12 -9.39 -1.20
C ILE A 126 28.24 -10.17 -0.21
N THR A 127 28.07 -9.63 1.00
CA THR A 127 27.44 -10.34 2.13
C THR A 127 26.02 -9.85 2.34
N PHE A 128 25.10 -10.78 2.63
CA PHE A 128 23.75 -10.47 3.09
C PHE A 128 23.65 -10.34 4.60
N GLY A 129 22.61 -9.68 5.08
CA GLY A 129 22.25 -9.68 6.49
C GLY A 129 20.82 -9.21 6.75
N SER A 130 20.43 -9.18 8.02
CA SER A 130 19.07 -8.84 8.45
C SER A 130 18.88 -7.38 8.86
N ASN A 131 19.98 -6.63 9.04
CA ASN A 131 19.96 -5.27 9.54
C ASN A 131 21.32 -4.59 9.30
N ILE A 132 21.38 -3.27 9.50
CA ILE A 132 22.64 -2.54 9.64
C ILE A 132 23.18 -2.75 11.07
N SER A 133 24.46 -3.09 11.22
CA SER A 133 25.05 -3.54 12.51
C SER A 133 26.34 -2.79 12.87
N GLY A 134 26.42 -1.53 12.44
CA GLY A 134 27.58 -0.68 12.67
C GLY A 134 28.57 -0.79 11.53
N LYS A 135 29.87 -0.86 11.85
CA LYS A 135 30.93 -0.78 10.86
C LYS A 135 31.82 -2.03 10.83
N ALA A 136 32.26 -2.41 9.63
CA ALA A 136 33.26 -3.43 9.40
C ALA A 136 34.66 -2.79 9.33
N PRO A 137 35.68 -3.43 9.93
CA PRO A 137 37.05 -2.94 9.82
C PRO A 137 37.59 -3.20 8.41
N LEU A 138 38.58 -2.39 8.03
CA LEU A 138 39.41 -2.52 6.85
C LEU A 138 40.81 -3.00 7.27
N PRO A 139 41.59 -3.63 6.37
CA PRO A 139 42.95 -4.12 6.68
C PRO A 139 44.00 -3.01 6.90
N ALA A 140 43.57 -1.76 7.11
CA ALA A 140 44.39 -0.57 7.38
C ALA A 140 44.43 -0.24 8.88
N THR A 141 45.57 0.21 9.40
CA THR A 141 45.63 0.80 10.75
C THR A 141 46.09 2.26 10.69
N PRO A 142 45.32 3.22 11.22
CA PRO A 142 43.96 3.06 11.76
C PRO A 142 42.93 2.85 10.61
N SER A 143 41.80 2.21 10.90
CA SER A 143 40.86 1.73 9.88
C SER A 143 39.75 2.76 9.60
N PRO A 144 39.53 3.21 8.35
CA PRO A 144 38.22 3.69 7.96
C PRO A 144 37.20 2.57 8.15
N TYR A 145 35.99 2.96 8.52
CA TYR A 145 34.93 2.05 8.93
C TYR A 145 33.82 2.14 7.89
N LEU A 146 33.64 1.09 7.08
CA LEU A 146 32.51 1.00 6.16
C LEU A 146 31.32 0.36 6.89
N SER A 147 30.11 0.83 6.60
CA SER A 147 28.87 0.22 7.11
C SER A 147 28.86 -1.27 6.80
N LYS A 148 28.33 -2.05 7.75
CA LYS A 148 28.16 -3.50 7.60
C LYS A 148 26.76 -3.94 7.91
N VAL A 149 26.37 -5.03 7.25
CA VAL A 149 25.19 -5.80 7.65
C VAL A 149 25.49 -6.57 8.94
N GLY A 150 24.44 -6.93 9.68
CA GLY A 150 24.50 -7.88 10.77
C GLY A 150 23.28 -8.78 10.82
N GLY A 151 23.07 -9.36 11.99
CA GLY A 151 22.17 -10.49 12.20
C GLY A 151 22.95 -11.67 12.77
N THR A 152 22.26 -12.61 13.40
CA THR A 152 22.88 -13.82 13.97
C THR A 152 22.54 -15.08 13.19
N ASP A 153 21.58 -15.03 12.26
CA ASP A 153 21.18 -16.17 11.45
C ASP A 153 22.18 -16.41 10.31
N PRO A 154 22.97 -17.51 10.35
CA PRO A 154 23.94 -17.81 9.30
C PRO A 154 23.28 -18.10 7.94
N ASN A 155 22.00 -18.46 7.91
CA ASN A 155 21.28 -18.71 6.65
C ASN A 155 20.91 -17.40 5.94
N VAL A 156 20.78 -16.30 6.68
CA VAL A 156 20.63 -14.96 6.11
C VAL A 156 22.00 -14.39 5.77
N ASN A 157 22.97 -14.51 6.67
CA ASN A 157 24.29 -13.90 6.58
C ASN A 157 25.27 -14.61 5.62
N ALA A 158 24.78 -15.01 4.45
CA ALA A 158 25.59 -15.65 3.42
C ALA A 158 26.49 -14.63 2.70
N THR A 159 27.73 -15.03 2.42
CA THR A 159 28.65 -14.26 1.59
C THR A 159 28.71 -14.87 0.19
N ASN A 160 28.49 -14.05 -0.82
CA ASN A 160 28.41 -14.47 -2.21
C ASN A 160 29.55 -13.82 -2.98
N ASN A 161 30.41 -14.62 -3.60
CA ASN A 161 31.53 -14.10 -4.39
C ASN A 161 31.08 -13.87 -5.83
N THR A 162 31.37 -12.71 -6.39
CA THR A 162 31.13 -12.46 -7.83
C THR A 162 31.93 -13.44 -8.69
N THR A 163 31.40 -13.77 -9.86
CA THR A 163 32.03 -14.69 -10.83
C THR A 163 32.38 -13.95 -12.12
N ALA A 164 33.01 -14.65 -13.07
CA ALA A 164 33.39 -14.07 -14.35
C ALA A 164 32.19 -13.46 -15.09
N SER A 165 31.06 -14.18 -15.12
CA SER A 165 29.81 -13.69 -15.71
C SER A 165 28.60 -14.54 -15.32
N VAL A 166 27.41 -13.94 -15.31
CA VAL A 166 26.11 -14.61 -15.18
C VAL A 166 25.17 -14.20 -16.31
N PRO A 167 24.11 -14.98 -16.64
CA PRO A 167 23.07 -14.54 -17.55
C PRO A 167 22.42 -13.23 -17.06
N ARG A 168 22.16 -12.29 -17.96
CA ARG A 168 21.34 -11.11 -17.64
C ARG A 168 19.90 -11.57 -17.45
N LEU A 169 19.28 -11.19 -16.34
CA LEU A 169 17.87 -11.49 -16.06
C LEU A 169 17.00 -10.22 -16.15
N ASP A 170 15.73 -10.40 -16.51
CA ASP A 170 14.69 -9.38 -16.40
C ASP A 170 14.17 -9.25 -14.96
N GLU A 171 13.13 -8.43 -14.74
CA GLU A 171 12.53 -8.20 -13.41
C GLU A 171 11.82 -9.45 -12.83
N GLN A 172 11.53 -10.45 -13.68
CA GLN A 172 10.90 -11.72 -13.32
C GLN A 172 11.94 -12.85 -13.17
N GLY A 173 13.24 -12.55 -13.28
CA GLY A 173 14.31 -13.52 -13.12
C GLY A 173 14.51 -14.45 -14.31
N ASN A 174 13.96 -14.10 -15.48
CA ASN A 174 14.12 -14.83 -16.74
C ASN A 174 15.32 -14.28 -17.54
N PRO A 175 16.08 -15.14 -18.23
CA PRO A 175 17.19 -14.69 -19.07
C PRO A 175 16.75 -13.77 -20.22
N VAL A 176 17.45 -12.65 -20.39
CA VAL A 176 17.25 -11.71 -21.50
C VAL A 176 18.10 -12.14 -22.70
N GLY A 177 17.57 -13.08 -23.49
CA GLY A 177 18.27 -13.63 -24.65
C GLY A 177 19.62 -14.27 -24.27
N SER A 178 20.67 -13.98 -25.05
CA SER A 178 22.04 -14.46 -24.79
C SER A 178 22.91 -13.44 -24.05
N GLN A 179 22.31 -12.40 -23.44
CA GLN A 179 23.06 -11.36 -22.75
C GLN A 179 23.63 -11.86 -21.42
N THR A 180 24.80 -11.37 -21.06
CA THR A 180 25.50 -11.71 -19.80
C THR A 180 25.97 -10.46 -19.09
N ILE A 181 26.07 -10.54 -17.77
CA ILE A 181 26.67 -9.51 -16.92
C ILE A 181 27.98 -10.08 -16.36
N THR A 182 29.10 -9.43 -16.65
CA THR A 182 30.43 -9.83 -16.14
C THR A 182 30.59 -9.43 -14.67
N GLY A 183 31.55 -10.02 -13.95
CA GLY A 183 31.88 -9.60 -12.57
C GLY A 183 30.69 -9.65 -11.60
N ALA A 184 29.86 -10.69 -11.71
CA ALA A 184 28.58 -10.76 -11.03
C ALA A 184 28.26 -12.18 -10.54
N VAL A 185 27.33 -12.28 -9.61
CA VAL A 185 26.75 -13.54 -9.12
C VAL A 185 25.25 -13.39 -8.96
N THR A 186 24.48 -14.36 -9.45
CA THR A 186 23.03 -14.42 -9.22
C THR A 186 22.77 -15.41 -8.10
N VAL A 187 22.18 -14.92 -7.03
CA VAL A 187 21.81 -15.69 -5.85
C VAL A 187 20.32 -15.95 -5.90
N THR A 188 19.93 -17.21 -5.99
CA THR A 188 18.56 -17.64 -5.67
C THR A 188 18.39 -17.60 -4.16
N LEU A 189 17.40 -16.87 -3.67
CA LEU A 189 17.19 -16.72 -2.24
C LEU A 189 16.85 -18.07 -1.60
N ASN A 190 17.41 -18.31 -0.41
CA ASN A 190 16.95 -19.39 0.44
C ASN A 190 15.75 -18.93 1.30
N GLN A 191 15.12 -19.86 2.02
CA GLN A 191 13.94 -19.56 2.82
C GLN A 191 14.17 -18.45 3.87
N ALA A 192 15.34 -18.40 4.49
CA ALA A 192 15.64 -17.42 5.52
C ALA A 192 15.81 -16.02 4.91
N GLN A 193 16.54 -15.90 3.80
CA GLN A 193 16.73 -14.65 3.07
C GLN A 193 15.41 -14.14 2.48
N PHE A 194 14.61 -15.04 1.89
CA PHE A 194 13.28 -14.72 1.39
C PHE A 194 12.37 -14.20 2.52
N ALA A 195 12.42 -14.84 3.70
CA ALA A 195 11.68 -14.38 4.87
C ALA A 195 12.16 -13.00 5.38
N GLN A 196 13.43 -12.64 5.21
CA GLN A 196 13.91 -11.28 5.52
C GLN A 196 13.48 -10.27 4.44
N ALA A 197 13.51 -10.65 3.17
CA ALA A 197 13.06 -9.80 2.07
C ALA A 197 11.58 -9.43 2.25
N GLY A 198 10.73 -10.39 2.61
CA GLY A 198 9.31 -10.15 2.92
C GLY A 198 9.07 -9.33 4.20
N LYS A 199 10.10 -9.07 5.00
CA LYS A 199 10.06 -8.17 6.17
C LYS A 199 10.71 -6.83 5.91
N ASN A 200 11.13 -6.55 4.68
CA ASN A 200 11.98 -5.42 4.34
C ASN A 200 13.25 -5.35 5.21
N ALA A 201 13.78 -6.53 5.54
CA ALA A 201 14.94 -6.70 6.41
C ALA A 201 16.07 -7.45 5.70
N LEU A 202 16.02 -7.66 4.38
CA LEU A 202 17.16 -8.20 3.65
C LEU A 202 18.08 -7.05 3.24
N TRP A 203 19.30 -7.07 3.73
CA TRP A 203 20.33 -6.07 3.44
C TRP A 203 21.52 -6.73 2.77
N THR A 204 22.32 -5.94 2.07
CA THR A 204 23.62 -6.38 1.57
C THR A 204 24.71 -5.37 1.83
N MET A 205 25.96 -5.83 1.88
CA MET A 205 27.16 -5.01 1.91
C MET A 205 28.19 -5.50 0.91
N GLY A 206 29.03 -4.59 0.43
CA GLY A 206 30.30 -4.95 -0.18
C GLY A 206 31.27 -5.51 0.87
N GLY A 207 32.00 -6.56 0.52
CA GLY A 207 32.93 -7.22 1.43
C GLY A 207 32.24 -8.20 2.38
N THR A 208 32.87 -8.48 3.52
CA THR A 208 32.34 -9.31 4.61
C THR A 208 32.17 -8.50 5.90
N THR A 209 31.39 -9.02 6.84
CA THR A 209 31.15 -8.36 8.14
C THR A 209 32.40 -8.21 9.00
N SER A 210 33.44 -9.02 8.73
CA SER A 210 34.75 -8.93 9.37
C SER A 210 35.77 -8.14 8.55
N ASN A 211 35.50 -7.86 7.28
CA ASN A 211 36.39 -7.12 6.39
C ASN A 211 35.63 -6.56 5.18
N ALA A 212 35.39 -5.24 5.16
CA ALA A 212 34.60 -4.61 4.10
C ALA A 212 35.33 -4.47 2.75
N LEU A 213 36.66 -4.61 2.72
CA LEU A 213 37.48 -4.69 1.51
C LEU A 213 38.48 -5.85 1.65
N PRO A 214 38.00 -7.10 1.61
CA PRO A 214 38.83 -8.25 1.90
C PRO A 214 39.83 -8.53 0.80
N ALA A 215 41.04 -8.90 1.24
CA ALA A 215 42.07 -9.44 0.38
C ALA A 215 41.85 -10.95 0.21
N ASN A 216 41.94 -11.45 -1.01
CA ASN A 216 42.01 -12.89 -1.32
C ASN A 216 43.03 -13.11 -2.45
N ASP A 217 43.26 -14.34 -2.88
CA ASP A 217 44.29 -14.68 -3.89
C ASP A 217 44.13 -13.94 -5.23
N THR A 218 42.95 -13.35 -5.49
CA THR A 218 42.63 -12.52 -6.66
C THR A 218 42.53 -11.02 -6.32
N PHE A 219 42.47 -10.66 -5.03
CA PHE A 219 42.23 -9.32 -4.50
C PHE A 219 43.38 -8.92 -3.59
N ALA A 220 44.33 -8.12 -4.09
CA ALA A 220 45.40 -7.61 -3.23
C ALA A 220 44.83 -6.60 -2.20
N SER A 221 45.26 -6.76 -0.95
CA SER A 221 44.91 -5.83 0.14
C SER A 221 45.30 -4.40 -0.24
N GLY A 222 44.42 -3.43 -0.01
CA GLY A 222 44.68 -2.01 -0.27
C GLY A 222 44.52 -1.57 -1.74
N SER A 223 44.16 -2.47 -2.67
CA SER A 223 44.08 -2.13 -4.10
C SER A 223 42.78 -1.45 -4.55
N TYR A 224 41.80 -1.31 -3.64
CA TYR A 224 40.48 -0.76 -3.97
C TYR A 224 39.93 0.11 -2.85
N ASN A 225 39.14 1.12 -3.22
CA ASN A 225 38.34 1.94 -2.32
C ASN A 225 36.85 1.75 -2.62
N PHE A 226 36.00 1.82 -1.58
CA PHE A 226 34.54 1.85 -1.77
C PHE A 226 34.11 3.14 -2.47
N ALA A 227 33.18 3.02 -3.42
CA ALA A 227 32.62 4.17 -4.14
C ALA A 227 31.08 4.25 -4.00
N ALA A 228 30.35 3.19 -4.29
CA ALA A 228 28.89 3.22 -4.14
C ALA A 228 28.34 1.80 -4.03
N LEU A 229 27.22 1.65 -3.35
CA LEU A 229 26.38 0.46 -3.40
C LEU A 229 24.95 0.93 -3.70
N ARG A 230 24.26 0.22 -4.59
CA ARG A 230 22.87 0.48 -4.98
C ARG A 230 22.12 -0.83 -5.16
N CYS A 231 20.91 -0.98 -4.63
CA CYS A 231 20.14 -2.21 -4.75
C CYS A 231 18.66 -1.96 -4.97
N ASN A 232 18.15 -2.31 -6.17
CA ASN A 232 16.76 -2.15 -6.62
C ASN A 232 16.21 -0.71 -6.55
N THR A 233 16.12 -0.15 -5.36
CA THR A 233 15.97 1.28 -5.07
C THR A 233 17.37 1.88 -4.97
N ASP A 234 17.63 2.97 -5.69
CA ASP A 234 18.92 3.65 -5.56
C ASP A 234 19.13 4.16 -4.13
N ALA A 235 20.36 4.03 -3.68
CA ALA A 235 20.79 4.36 -2.34
C ALA A 235 20.54 5.84 -2.05
N LEU A 236 19.87 6.12 -0.93
CA LEU A 236 19.73 7.48 -0.46
C LEU A 236 21.08 8.01 0.04
N ASN A 237 21.80 7.16 0.79
CA ASN A 237 23.07 7.48 1.43
C ASN A 237 24.24 6.82 0.69
N GLY A 238 25.42 7.41 0.78
CA GLY A 238 26.62 6.91 0.12
C GLY A 238 27.40 5.86 0.92
N ASP A 239 26.74 4.90 1.58
CA ASP A 239 27.36 3.93 2.47
C ASP A 239 27.43 2.50 1.90
N ASN A 240 28.23 1.64 2.53
CA ASN A 240 28.53 0.28 2.08
C ASN A 240 27.44 -0.76 2.45
N VAL A 241 26.26 -0.32 2.86
CA VAL A 241 25.10 -1.20 3.11
C VAL A 241 23.92 -0.69 2.32
N GLU A 242 23.16 -1.61 1.74
CA GLU A 242 21.94 -1.23 1.04
C GLU A 242 20.84 -2.27 1.25
N PHE A 243 19.61 -1.77 1.27
CA PHE A 243 18.42 -2.58 1.39
C PHE A 243 18.10 -3.30 0.08
N ILE A 244 17.73 -4.58 0.16
CA ILE A 244 17.26 -5.36 -0.98
C ILE A 244 15.74 -5.50 -0.89
N GLY A 245 15.04 -4.64 -1.63
CA GLY A 245 13.59 -4.75 -1.83
C GLY A 245 13.24 -5.45 -3.14
N PHE A 246 12.02 -5.96 -3.24
CA PHE A 246 11.39 -6.40 -4.48
C PHE A 246 10.08 -5.62 -4.66
N ARG A 247 9.84 -5.08 -5.85
CA ARG A 247 8.56 -4.43 -6.17
C ARG A 247 7.48 -5.48 -6.43
N SER A 248 6.22 -5.05 -6.40
CA SER A 248 5.12 -5.92 -6.79
C SER A 248 5.29 -6.44 -8.21
N GLY A 249 5.10 -7.76 -8.37
CA GLY A 249 5.34 -8.47 -9.62
C GLY A 249 6.83 -8.67 -9.99
N GLN A 250 7.78 -8.20 -9.17
CA GLN A 250 9.21 -8.41 -9.36
C GLN A 250 9.67 -9.60 -8.52
N THR A 251 10.40 -10.52 -9.14
CA THR A 251 11.05 -11.64 -8.46
C THR A 251 12.58 -11.57 -8.59
N HIS A 252 13.11 -10.58 -9.30
CA HIS A 252 14.54 -10.39 -9.46
C HIS A 252 15.00 -8.94 -9.26
N ALA A 253 16.00 -8.75 -8.40
CA ALA A 253 16.60 -7.45 -8.10
C ALA A 253 18.09 -7.39 -8.46
N PHE A 254 18.58 -6.20 -8.83
CA PHE A 254 20.01 -5.96 -9.04
C PHE A 254 20.60 -5.16 -7.88
N CYS A 255 21.82 -5.53 -7.49
CA CYS A 255 22.70 -4.74 -6.64
C CYS A 255 24.02 -4.46 -7.35
N TYR A 256 24.43 -3.20 -7.43
CA TYR A 256 25.70 -2.78 -8.01
C TYR A 256 26.61 -2.19 -6.93
N ALA A 257 27.74 -2.86 -6.71
CA ALA A 257 28.83 -2.40 -5.87
C ALA A 257 29.95 -1.82 -6.75
N TRP A 258 30.21 -0.54 -6.59
CA TRP A 258 31.23 0.22 -7.30
C TRP A 258 32.43 0.49 -6.40
N TYR A 259 33.61 0.27 -6.96
CA TYR A 259 34.89 0.49 -6.32
C TYR A 259 35.79 1.37 -7.21
N ILE A 260 36.80 1.98 -6.61
CA ILE A 260 37.90 2.64 -7.32
C ILE A 260 39.13 1.76 -7.20
N GLY A 261 39.72 1.37 -8.33
CA GLY A 261 41.00 0.68 -8.39
C GLY A 261 42.14 1.67 -8.24
N ASP A 262 42.84 1.57 -7.11
CA ASP A 262 44.05 2.33 -6.80
C ASP A 262 45.08 1.36 -6.26
N ALA A 263 46.21 1.20 -6.96
CA ALA A 263 47.32 0.38 -6.49
C ALA A 263 48.12 1.17 -5.42
N GLY A 264 47.49 1.42 -4.28
CA GLY A 264 48.00 2.31 -3.22
C GLY A 264 48.00 1.67 -1.83
N PRO A 265 48.60 2.35 -0.82
CA PRO A 265 48.46 1.93 0.57
C PRO A 265 46.97 1.93 0.98
N PRO A 266 46.60 1.18 2.05
CA PRO A 266 45.21 1.02 2.47
C PRO A 266 44.48 2.37 2.65
N PRO A 267 43.14 2.39 2.54
CA PRO A 267 42.38 3.63 2.61
C PRO A 267 42.68 4.39 3.92
N PRO A 268 42.94 5.69 3.87
CA PRO A 268 43.38 6.46 5.02
C PRO A 268 42.23 6.71 6.01
N VAL A 269 42.55 6.86 7.30
CA VAL A 269 41.56 7.20 8.34
C VAL A 269 40.90 8.54 8.02
N PRO A 270 39.56 8.62 7.98
CA PRO A 270 38.87 9.88 7.78
C PRO A 270 39.26 10.90 8.84
N GLY A 271 39.45 12.15 8.42
CA GLY A 271 39.44 13.29 9.33
C GLY A 271 38.08 14.01 9.31
N VAL A 272 37.93 15.00 10.18
CA VAL A 272 36.75 15.87 10.23
C VAL A 272 37.17 17.31 9.97
N ILE A 273 36.49 17.97 9.04
CA ILE A 273 36.62 19.41 8.82
C ILE A 273 35.34 20.06 9.33
N THR A 274 35.50 21.00 10.25
CA THR A 274 34.41 21.79 10.82
C THR A 274 34.61 23.25 10.48
N ILE A 275 33.68 23.82 9.72
CA ILE A 275 33.58 25.25 9.46
C ILE A 275 32.58 25.83 10.46
N LYS A 276 32.97 26.90 11.14
CA LYS A 276 32.12 27.67 12.04
C LYS A 276 31.93 29.06 11.50
N LYS A 277 30.70 29.55 11.57
CA LYS A 277 30.37 30.93 11.23
C LYS A 277 30.12 31.74 12.48
N SER A 278 30.78 32.89 12.61
CA SER A 278 30.46 33.89 13.63
C SER A 278 30.12 35.23 12.98
N ALA A 279 28.96 35.77 13.32
CA ALA A 279 28.45 37.07 12.89
C ALA A 279 27.34 37.50 13.86
N PRO A 280 27.66 37.86 15.11
CA PRO A 280 26.66 38.09 16.16
C PRO A 280 25.66 39.20 15.82
N GLU A 281 26.03 40.11 14.92
CA GLU A 281 25.25 41.24 14.41
C GLU A 281 24.25 40.84 13.30
N ALA A 282 24.30 39.59 12.81
CA ALA A 282 23.68 39.20 11.54
C ALA A 282 22.16 39.20 11.53
N GLY A 283 21.49 39.07 12.68
CA GLY A 283 20.02 39.04 12.72
C GLY A 283 19.41 37.94 11.85
N GLY A 284 20.18 36.89 11.53
CA GLY A 284 19.80 35.81 10.62
C GLY A 284 20.27 35.97 9.17
N GLN A 285 21.04 37.01 8.82
CA GLN A 285 21.77 37.10 7.55
C GLN A 285 22.67 35.87 7.37
N ALA A 286 22.58 35.24 6.19
CA ALA A 286 23.43 34.12 5.82
C ALA A 286 24.59 34.56 4.94
N PHE A 287 25.62 33.73 4.91
CA PHE A 287 26.84 33.91 4.14
C PHE A 287 27.04 32.66 3.31
N GLY A 288 27.30 32.87 2.02
CA GLY A 288 27.57 31.79 1.10
C GLY A 288 28.99 31.28 1.26
N PHE A 289 29.15 29.97 1.14
CA PHE A 289 30.42 29.28 1.13
C PHE A 289 30.51 28.42 -0.12
N GLN A 290 31.72 28.26 -0.64
CA GLN A 290 32.02 27.38 -1.74
C GLN A 290 33.35 26.70 -1.51
N GLY A 291 33.46 25.42 -1.84
CA GLY A 291 34.73 24.71 -1.83
C GLY A 291 34.55 23.21 -2.02
N ASN A 292 35.67 22.51 -2.24
CA ASN A 292 35.62 21.05 -2.35
C ASN A 292 35.36 20.37 -0.99
N VAL A 293 35.39 21.11 0.13
CA VAL A 293 34.96 20.59 1.44
C VAL A 293 33.50 20.13 1.42
N SER A 294 32.63 20.72 0.59
CA SER A 294 31.23 20.34 0.47
C SER A 294 31.02 19.51 -0.80
N PHE A 295 30.24 18.43 -0.68
CA PHE A 295 29.81 17.64 -1.83
C PHE A 295 28.48 18.12 -2.41
N ASN A 296 27.86 19.16 -1.85
CA ASN A 296 26.67 19.77 -2.46
C ASN A 296 26.95 20.18 -3.92
N PRO A 297 25.93 20.24 -4.78
CA PRO A 297 26.08 20.74 -6.14
C PRO A 297 26.84 22.09 -6.16
N GLY A 298 27.88 22.18 -6.99
CA GLY A 298 28.74 23.37 -7.07
C GLY A 298 29.66 23.61 -5.85
N GLY A 299 29.70 22.69 -4.89
CA GLY A 299 30.45 22.82 -3.64
C GLY A 299 29.90 23.89 -2.70
N THR A 300 28.65 24.32 -2.90
CA THR A 300 28.07 25.48 -2.22
C THR A 300 27.21 25.12 -1.02
N PHE A 301 27.27 25.95 0.02
CA PHE A 301 26.39 25.89 1.19
C PHE A 301 26.30 27.28 1.82
N SER A 302 25.30 27.50 2.66
CA SER A 302 25.09 28.80 3.31
C SER A 302 25.06 28.60 4.82
N MET A 303 25.70 29.48 5.57
CA MET A 303 25.72 29.46 7.03
C MET A 303 25.30 30.82 7.59
N ARG A 304 24.70 30.85 8.77
CA ARG A 304 24.23 32.10 9.39
C ARG A 304 24.52 32.11 10.88
N ASP A 305 24.71 33.28 11.47
CA ASP A 305 24.76 33.40 12.94
C ASP A 305 23.52 34.15 13.41
N SER A 306 22.79 33.58 14.36
CA SER A 306 21.59 34.21 14.92
C SER A 306 21.24 33.65 16.29
N VAL A 307 20.27 34.26 16.97
CA VAL A 307 19.76 33.74 18.25
C VAL A 307 19.24 32.30 18.11
N ALA A 308 18.66 31.94 16.96
CA ALA A 308 18.16 30.58 16.70
C ALA A 308 19.26 29.61 16.23
N TYR A 309 20.33 30.14 15.63
CA TYR A 309 21.46 29.37 15.08
C TYR A 309 22.79 30.00 15.53
N PRO A 310 23.10 30.00 16.84
CA PRO A 310 24.28 30.69 17.36
C PRO A 310 25.53 29.93 16.95
N GLY A 311 26.43 30.60 16.21
CA GLY A 311 27.70 30.02 15.81
C GLY A 311 27.53 28.80 14.89
N ASP A 312 26.64 28.89 13.90
CA ASP A 312 26.28 27.81 12.97
C ASP A 312 27.49 27.07 12.41
N VAL A 313 27.33 25.76 12.21
CA VAL A 313 28.43 24.82 12.00
C VAL A 313 28.15 23.92 10.81
N PHE A 314 29.12 23.85 9.91
CA PHE A 314 29.18 22.88 8.83
C PHE A 314 30.30 21.90 9.14
N SER A 315 29.97 20.62 9.34
CA SER A 315 30.95 19.61 9.75
C SER A 315 30.87 18.36 8.90
N GLU A 316 32.02 17.95 8.37
CA GLU A 316 32.10 16.98 7.31
C GLU A 316 33.26 16.01 7.52
N THR A 317 32.99 14.73 7.29
CA THR A 317 33.96 13.64 7.35
C THR A 317 34.63 13.52 5.99
N ARG A 318 35.96 13.62 5.94
CA ARG A 318 36.71 13.74 4.69
C ARG A 318 37.95 12.87 4.67
N ALA A 319 38.35 12.45 3.47
CA ALA A 319 39.61 11.75 3.29
C ALA A 319 40.77 12.71 3.58
N PRO A 320 41.90 12.23 4.13
CA PRO A 320 43.12 13.00 4.21
C PRO A 320 43.57 13.56 2.85
N GLY A 321 44.23 14.70 2.90
CA GLY A 321 44.68 15.45 1.72
C GLY A 321 44.12 16.87 1.64
N SER A 322 44.18 17.45 0.45
CA SER A 322 43.96 18.88 0.25
C SER A 322 42.48 19.25 0.06
N TRP A 323 41.98 20.11 0.94
CA TRP A 323 40.64 20.69 0.93
C TRP A 323 40.72 22.21 0.92
N SER A 324 39.67 22.85 0.44
CA SER A 324 39.53 24.29 0.50
C SER A 324 38.09 24.69 0.73
N VAL A 325 37.93 25.84 1.38
CA VAL A 325 36.65 26.52 1.50
C VAL A 325 36.86 28.02 1.45
N THR A 326 36.00 28.66 0.69
CA THR A 326 35.96 30.09 0.46
C THR A 326 34.60 30.60 0.92
N GLU A 327 34.59 31.61 1.79
CA GLU A 327 33.40 32.43 1.99
C GLU A 327 33.24 33.34 0.76
N THR A 328 32.10 33.20 0.07
CA THR A 328 31.89 33.73 -1.27
C THR A 328 31.62 35.24 -1.22
N THR A 329 30.86 35.78 -2.17
CA THR A 329 30.55 37.20 -2.19
C THR A 329 29.76 37.56 -0.93
N LEU A 330 30.31 38.48 -0.14
CA LEU A 330 29.68 38.93 1.08
C LEU A 330 28.47 39.83 0.77
N PRO A 331 27.42 39.77 1.59
CA PRO A 331 26.33 40.74 1.52
C PRO A 331 26.85 42.17 1.73
N THR A 332 26.18 43.16 1.15
CA THR A 332 26.57 44.57 1.26
C THR A 332 26.72 44.99 2.73
N GLY A 333 27.79 45.71 3.05
CA GLY A 333 28.12 46.17 4.41
C GLY A 333 28.88 45.15 5.25
N TRP A 334 28.98 43.88 4.83
CA TRP A 334 29.72 42.88 5.58
C TRP A 334 31.17 42.76 5.12
N SER A 335 32.05 42.50 6.08
CA SER A 335 33.45 42.15 5.84
C SER A 335 33.86 40.94 6.68
N LEU A 336 34.75 40.10 6.15
CA LEU A 336 35.41 39.05 6.94
C LEU A 336 36.51 39.73 7.77
N THR A 337 36.34 39.74 9.08
CA THR A 337 37.23 40.46 10.01
C THR A 337 38.25 39.54 10.66
N ASP A 338 37.94 38.24 10.80
CA ASP A 338 38.90 37.22 11.21
C ASP A 338 38.64 35.89 10.49
N LEU A 339 39.72 35.16 10.22
CA LEU A 339 39.70 33.80 9.70
C LEU A 339 40.82 33.01 10.38
N SER A 340 40.43 32.11 11.28
CA SER A 340 41.37 31.34 12.10
C SER A 340 41.03 29.86 12.07
N CYS A 341 42.05 29.02 12.09
CA CYS A 341 41.90 27.56 12.11
C CYS A 341 42.68 26.94 13.27
N VAL A 342 42.10 25.89 13.84
CA VAL A 342 42.73 25.02 14.82
C VAL A 342 42.94 23.67 14.17
N ASP A 343 44.20 23.33 13.95
CA ASP A 343 44.61 22.06 13.34
C ASP A 343 44.84 20.98 14.38
N GLY A 344 44.23 19.83 14.18
CA GLY A 344 44.60 18.60 14.88
C GLY A 344 45.94 18.04 14.39
N ALA A 345 46.43 17.02 15.08
CA ALA A 345 47.74 16.42 14.79
C ALA A 345 47.86 15.96 13.33
N GLY A 346 48.94 16.37 12.66
CA GLY A 346 49.23 15.98 11.27
C GLY A 346 48.41 16.72 10.21
N SER A 347 47.58 17.69 10.59
CA SER A 347 46.94 18.62 9.65
C SER A 347 47.65 19.97 9.62
N THR A 348 47.50 20.71 8.53
CA THR A 348 47.88 22.12 8.44
C THR A 348 46.85 22.91 7.66
N SER A 349 46.45 24.07 8.17
CA SER A 349 45.57 25.00 7.48
C SER A 349 46.26 26.33 7.18
N THR A 350 45.98 26.89 6.01
CA THR A 350 46.50 28.18 5.54
C THR A 350 45.34 29.15 5.33
N PRO A 351 44.87 29.85 6.38
CA PRO A 351 43.81 30.85 6.23
C PRO A 351 44.31 32.11 5.51
N ASN A 352 43.52 32.61 4.57
CA ASN A 352 43.77 33.85 3.85
C ASN A 352 42.54 34.77 3.95
N LEU A 353 42.68 35.83 4.75
CA LEU A 353 41.62 36.80 4.98
C LEU A 353 41.25 37.58 3.70
N GLY A 354 42.23 37.92 2.87
CA GLY A 354 42.02 38.74 1.67
C GLY A 354 41.23 38.04 0.57
N THR A 355 41.46 36.73 0.41
CA THR A 355 40.68 35.88 -0.51
C THR A 355 39.51 35.17 0.16
N ARG A 356 39.32 35.37 1.48
CA ARG A 356 38.32 34.69 2.31
C ARG A 356 38.37 33.16 2.17
N THR A 357 39.56 32.61 1.99
CA THR A 357 39.77 31.20 1.68
C THR A 357 40.67 30.56 2.71
N VAL A 358 40.39 29.31 3.08
CA VAL A 358 41.36 28.46 3.76
C VAL A 358 41.67 27.26 2.88
N ASP A 359 42.96 27.00 2.70
CA ASP A 359 43.47 25.74 2.17
C ASP A 359 43.88 24.84 3.34
N ILE A 360 43.38 23.61 3.36
CA ILE A 360 43.51 22.65 4.46
C ILE A 360 44.20 21.41 3.91
N ASP A 361 45.35 21.03 4.46
CA ASP A 361 45.90 19.69 4.31
C ASP A 361 45.48 18.85 5.52
N LEU A 362 44.50 17.97 5.33
CA LEU A 362 43.89 17.19 6.39
C LEU A 362 44.70 15.93 6.66
N GLY A 363 45.18 15.77 7.90
CA GLY A 363 45.84 14.56 8.36
C GLY A 363 44.87 13.40 8.69
N PRO A 364 45.34 12.15 8.66
CA PRO A 364 44.54 10.97 8.97
C PRO A 364 44.00 10.98 10.41
N GLY A 365 42.69 10.80 10.57
CA GLY A 365 42.02 10.79 11.88
C GLY A 365 42.00 12.15 12.59
N SER A 366 42.49 13.21 11.94
CA SER A 366 42.62 14.53 12.52
C SER A 366 41.31 15.32 12.44
N THR A 367 41.20 16.38 13.23
CA THR A 367 40.09 17.33 13.16
C THR A 367 40.64 18.72 12.90
N VAL A 368 40.10 19.41 11.89
CA VAL A 368 40.40 20.81 11.60
C VAL A 368 39.15 21.63 11.86
N VAL A 369 39.27 22.68 12.68
CA VAL A 369 38.16 23.61 12.95
C VAL A 369 38.55 25.00 12.46
N CYS A 370 37.88 25.49 11.43
CA CYS A 370 38.07 26.85 10.91
C CYS A 370 36.88 27.73 11.25
N THR A 371 37.14 28.93 11.78
CA THR A 371 36.12 29.91 12.15
C THR A 371 36.22 31.13 11.25
N PHE A 372 35.15 31.41 10.52
CA PHE A 372 34.96 32.62 9.73
C PHE A 372 34.17 33.63 10.55
N THR A 373 34.79 34.77 10.87
CA THR A 373 34.18 35.82 11.67
C THR A 373 33.94 37.05 10.81
N ASN A 374 32.68 37.47 10.68
CA ASN A 374 32.32 38.64 9.91
C ASN A 374 31.76 39.73 10.81
N GLY A 375 32.17 40.96 10.52
CA GLY A 375 31.64 42.17 11.12
C GLY A 375 30.82 42.96 10.12
N LEU A 376 29.79 43.62 10.62
CA LEU A 376 28.93 44.50 9.84
C LEU A 376 29.41 45.95 9.97
N ASN A 377 29.70 46.56 8.83
CA ASN A 377 29.85 48.01 8.70
C ASN A 377 28.71 48.50 7.79
N PRO A 378 27.58 48.94 8.38
CA PRO A 378 26.39 49.33 7.60
C PRO A 378 26.72 50.40 6.55
N PRO A 379 26.08 50.36 5.36
CA PRO A 379 26.22 51.43 4.38
C PRO A 379 25.71 52.75 4.97
N PRO A 380 26.46 53.87 4.88
CA PRO A 380 26.06 55.13 5.50
C PRO A 380 24.79 55.68 4.86
N THR A 381 23.69 55.63 5.59
CA THR A 381 22.37 56.10 5.16
C THR A 381 21.90 57.33 5.93
N SER A 382 22.47 57.63 7.11
CA SER A 382 21.95 58.68 8.02
C SER A 382 20.46 58.53 8.36
N ASP A 383 19.94 57.29 8.36
CA ASP A 383 18.52 56.98 8.52
C ASP A 383 18.28 55.54 9.03
N LEU A 384 17.02 55.10 9.11
CA LEU A 384 16.65 53.73 9.51
C LEU A 384 16.60 52.81 8.27
N GLN A 385 17.54 51.87 8.18
CA GLN A 385 17.55 50.84 7.15
C GLN A 385 16.90 49.54 7.66
N LEU A 386 16.01 48.97 6.85
CA LEU A 386 15.45 47.64 7.05
C LEU A 386 16.06 46.66 6.06
N ALA A 387 16.44 45.49 6.55
CA ALA A 387 16.90 44.36 5.73
C ALA A 387 16.06 43.11 6.02
N LYS A 388 15.68 42.39 4.98
CA LYS A 388 14.86 41.18 5.07
C LYS A 388 15.52 40.00 4.38
N VAL A 389 15.70 38.92 5.13
CA VAL A 389 16.19 37.62 4.63
C VAL A 389 15.17 36.51 4.85
N THR A 390 15.16 35.52 3.97
CA THR A 390 14.21 34.39 4.04
C THR A 390 14.89 33.06 3.81
N PHE A 391 14.34 32.03 4.46
CA PHE A 391 14.80 30.66 4.38
C PHE A 391 13.68 29.74 3.89
N GLY A 392 14.02 28.81 3.00
CA GLY A 392 13.09 27.79 2.48
C GLY A 392 12.19 28.26 1.34
N SER A 393 11.92 29.56 1.22
CA SER A 393 11.21 30.16 0.07
C SER A 393 11.53 31.66 -0.05
N THR A 394 10.85 32.35 -0.96
CA THR A 394 10.89 33.80 -1.15
C THR A 394 9.49 34.40 -0.95
N GLY A 395 9.41 35.66 -0.53
CA GLY A 395 8.13 36.34 -0.28
C GLY A 395 8.24 37.84 -0.08
N ALA A 396 7.08 38.51 0.02
CA ALA A 396 6.94 39.94 0.29
C ALA A 396 6.45 40.17 1.73
N PHE A 397 7.13 41.05 2.46
CA PHE A 397 6.92 41.27 3.89
C PHE A 397 6.69 42.75 4.18
N PRO A 398 5.43 43.16 4.47
CA PRO A 398 5.12 44.53 4.87
C PRO A 398 5.65 44.87 6.27
N PHE A 399 6.19 46.08 6.40
CA PHE A 399 6.66 46.68 7.64
C PHE A 399 5.92 47.98 7.93
N GLN A 400 5.60 48.20 9.21
CA GLN A 400 5.17 49.49 9.73
C GLN A 400 6.12 49.94 10.85
N VAL A 401 6.55 51.20 10.81
CA VAL A 401 7.45 51.77 11.80
C VAL A 401 6.88 53.09 12.32
N THR A 402 6.73 53.19 13.64
CA THR A 402 6.15 54.36 14.32
C THR A 402 7.05 54.84 15.46
N LYS A 403 7.11 56.15 15.70
CA LYS A 403 7.85 56.74 16.83
C LYS A 403 6.91 57.07 17.98
N SER A 404 7.35 56.76 19.21
CA SER A 404 6.67 57.19 20.43
C SER A 404 6.68 58.72 20.55
N GLY A 405 5.51 59.32 20.77
CA GLY A 405 5.35 60.78 20.77
C GLY A 405 5.10 61.41 19.39
N GLY A 406 5.01 60.60 18.33
CA GLY A 406 4.68 61.06 16.97
C GLY A 406 5.89 61.57 16.18
N GLY A 407 5.62 62.08 14.97
CA GLY A 407 6.65 62.64 14.08
C GLY A 407 7.35 61.63 13.16
N PHE A 408 7.01 60.34 13.25
CA PHE A 408 7.45 59.30 12.32
C PHE A 408 6.40 58.17 12.28
N ASP A 409 5.83 57.93 11.09
CA ASP A 409 4.91 56.84 10.78
C ASP A 409 5.10 56.48 9.30
N GLN A 410 5.85 55.42 9.04
CA GLN A 410 6.23 55.00 7.69
C GLN A 410 5.98 53.51 7.52
N SER A 411 5.76 53.11 6.27
CA SER A 411 5.57 51.70 5.90
C SER A 411 6.32 51.39 4.62
N THR A 412 6.80 50.15 4.52
CA THR A 412 7.44 49.62 3.31
C THR A 412 7.10 48.14 3.16
N THR A 413 7.40 47.55 1.99
CA THR A 413 7.27 46.10 1.75
C THR A 413 8.55 45.58 1.14
N LEU A 414 9.25 44.69 1.86
CA LEU A 414 10.48 44.09 1.39
C LEU A 414 10.19 42.75 0.70
N THR A 415 10.56 42.62 -0.57
CA THR A 415 10.39 41.39 -1.36
C THR A 415 11.73 40.69 -1.55
N THR A 416 11.83 39.51 -0.96
CA THR A 416 13.02 38.65 -1.05
C THR A 416 13.06 37.89 -2.37
N THR A 417 14.25 37.67 -2.91
CA THR A 417 14.51 36.92 -4.16
C THR A 417 15.41 35.71 -3.96
N ASN A 418 15.92 35.53 -2.74
CA ASN A 418 16.80 34.44 -2.34
C ASN A 418 16.21 33.73 -1.12
N SER A 419 16.20 32.40 -1.15
CA SER A 419 15.65 31.52 -0.10
C SER A 419 16.72 30.89 0.81
N GLN A 420 17.98 31.33 0.69
CA GLN A 420 19.12 30.90 1.51
C GLN A 420 19.57 32.01 2.47
N GLY A 421 18.90 33.16 2.47
CA GLY A 421 19.19 34.29 3.34
C GLY A 421 20.47 35.06 3.02
N GLU A 422 21.06 34.89 1.83
CA GLU A 422 22.34 35.51 1.45
C GLU A 422 22.19 36.93 0.90
N ASN A 423 21.10 37.21 0.17
CA ASN A 423 20.86 38.52 -0.44
C ASN A 423 19.64 39.18 0.20
N PRO A 424 19.82 40.05 1.21
CA PRO A 424 18.70 40.71 1.88
C PRO A 424 17.98 41.67 0.94
N ALA A 425 16.66 41.70 1.01
CA ALA A 425 15.89 42.80 0.45
C ALA A 425 15.99 43.99 1.42
N THR A 426 16.31 45.19 0.91
CA THR A 426 16.56 46.35 1.77
C THR A 426 15.73 47.56 1.37
N ASP A 427 15.38 48.39 2.35
CA ASP A 427 14.80 49.72 2.12
C ASP A 427 15.24 50.70 3.23
N VAL A 428 15.18 52.00 2.96
CA VAL A 428 15.61 53.07 3.88
C VAL A 428 14.41 53.98 4.19
N LEU A 429 14.10 54.12 5.47
CA LEU A 429 13.04 55.01 5.97
C LEU A 429 13.67 56.30 6.46
N THR A 430 13.38 57.40 5.78
CA THR A 430 14.06 58.69 5.98
C THR A 430 13.49 59.53 7.10
N GLY A 431 14.30 60.38 7.74
CA GLY A 431 13.87 61.26 8.82
C GLY A 431 14.02 60.63 10.20
N LEU A 432 15.01 59.73 10.36
CA LEU A 432 15.34 59.18 11.67
C LEU A 432 15.77 60.32 12.60
N THR A 433 15.19 60.33 13.81
CA THR A 433 15.55 61.28 14.87
C THR A 433 15.64 60.54 16.20
N SER A 434 16.48 61.04 17.12
CA SER A 434 16.62 60.46 18.46
C SER A 434 15.26 60.18 19.13
N GLY A 435 15.08 58.95 19.63
CA GLY A 435 13.90 58.50 20.36
C GLY A 435 13.56 57.02 20.17
N THR A 436 12.38 56.63 20.66
CA THR A 436 11.93 55.24 20.69
C THR A 436 11.00 54.91 19.53
N TYR A 437 11.28 53.82 18.80
CA TYR A 437 10.53 53.37 17.63
C TYR A 437 9.96 51.97 17.82
N THR A 438 8.71 51.76 17.41
CA THR A 438 8.07 50.46 17.31
C THR A 438 8.04 50.01 15.86
N MET A 439 8.57 48.83 15.58
CA MET A 439 8.58 48.21 14.26
C MET A 439 7.72 46.95 14.27
N GLN A 440 6.85 46.81 13.28
CA GLN A 440 5.95 45.67 13.11
C GLN A 440 6.11 45.09 11.71
N GLU A 441 6.43 43.79 11.64
CA GLU A 441 6.38 42.99 10.42
C GLU A 441 5.02 42.28 10.30
N THR A 442 4.45 42.25 9.10
CA THR A 442 3.31 41.39 8.77
C THR A 442 3.78 40.19 7.95
N LEU A 443 3.59 38.97 8.46
CA LEU A 443 3.89 37.77 7.68
C LEU A 443 2.79 37.52 6.63
N PRO A 444 3.14 37.00 5.44
CA PRO A 444 2.15 36.52 4.48
C PRO A 444 1.19 35.52 5.13
N THR A 445 -0.07 35.56 4.69
CA THR A 445 -1.08 34.57 5.10
C THR A 445 -0.61 33.16 4.73
N ALA A 446 -0.84 32.19 5.60
CA ALA A 446 -0.60 30.79 5.28
C ALA A 446 -1.40 30.39 4.03
N THR A 447 -0.78 29.57 3.19
CA THR A 447 -1.40 28.98 1.99
C THR A 447 -1.17 27.48 2.01
N SER A 448 -1.77 26.76 1.07
CA SER A 448 -1.50 25.32 0.95
C SER A 448 -0.03 24.99 0.70
N ALA A 449 0.73 25.91 0.10
CA ALA A 449 2.17 25.78 -0.12
C ALA A 449 2.99 25.82 1.18
N GLY A 450 2.47 26.43 2.25
CA GLY A 450 3.17 26.60 3.51
C GLY A 450 2.83 27.89 4.25
N TYR A 451 3.53 28.07 5.37
CA TYR A 451 3.40 29.24 6.22
C TYR A 451 4.77 29.79 6.63
N TRP A 452 4.80 31.09 6.94
CA TRP A 452 6.00 31.77 7.40
C TRP A 452 6.06 31.85 8.92
N THR A 453 7.26 31.70 9.47
CA THR A 453 7.58 31.93 10.88
C THR A 453 8.65 32.99 11.01
N ALA A 454 8.49 33.92 11.96
CA ALA A 454 9.50 34.90 12.31
C ALA A 454 10.58 34.22 13.18
N THR A 455 11.85 34.38 12.79
CA THR A 455 12.94 33.59 13.38
C THR A 455 14.00 34.42 14.08
N SER A 456 14.41 35.55 13.51
CA SER A 456 15.31 36.48 14.17
C SER A 456 15.09 37.91 13.73
N VAL A 457 15.42 38.84 14.62
CA VAL A 457 15.67 40.24 14.30
C VAL A 457 16.87 40.72 15.11
N ALA A 458 17.76 41.47 14.48
CA ALA A 458 18.84 42.19 15.15
C ALA A 458 19.00 43.58 14.55
N CYS A 459 19.32 44.56 15.39
CA CYS A 459 19.55 45.94 14.99
C CYS A 459 20.96 46.36 15.41
N VAL A 460 21.63 47.11 14.55
CA VAL A 460 22.95 47.71 14.82
C VAL A 460 22.96 49.18 14.45
N ASP A 461 23.83 49.96 15.09
CA ASP A 461 24.14 51.33 14.68
C ASP A 461 25.22 51.36 13.59
N ASN A 462 25.61 52.55 13.16
CA ASN A 462 26.61 52.74 12.10
C ASN A 462 28.03 52.25 12.47
N THR A 463 28.29 51.91 13.73
CA THR A 463 29.56 51.32 14.16
C THR A 463 29.52 49.79 14.16
N GLY A 464 28.36 49.20 13.85
CA GLY A 464 28.09 47.77 14.00
C GLY A 464 27.66 47.40 15.43
N ALA A 465 27.63 48.34 16.37
CA ALA A 465 27.26 48.04 17.75
C ALA A 465 25.77 47.71 17.86
N THR A 466 25.45 46.70 18.67
CA THR A 466 24.07 46.23 18.87
C THR A 466 23.18 47.32 19.46
N VAL A 467 22.07 47.62 18.80
CA VAL A 467 20.97 48.44 19.32
C VAL A 467 20.00 47.53 20.08
N PRO A 468 19.76 47.76 21.38
CA PRO A 468 18.88 46.91 22.17
C PRO A 468 17.44 46.87 21.63
N THR A 469 16.86 45.67 21.58
CA THR A 469 15.46 45.44 21.19
C THR A 469 14.65 44.90 22.37
N THR A 470 13.40 45.35 22.55
CA THR A 470 12.52 44.85 23.63
C THR A 470 11.78 43.54 23.32
N GLY A 471 11.87 43.03 22.09
CA GLY A 471 11.31 41.75 21.67
C GLY A 471 12.36 40.66 21.48
N THR A 472 11.94 39.39 21.49
CA THR A 472 12.79 38.26 21.07
C THR A 472 12.90 38.23 19.55
N GLY A 473 13.95 37.63 19.01
CA GLY A 473 14.15 37.49 17.56
C GLY A 473 12.97 36.86 16.80
N THR A 474 12.10 36.14 17.49
CA THR A 474 10.89 35.50 16.95
C THR A 474 9.64 36.38 16.97
N SER A 475 9.73 37.60 17.52
CA SER A 475 8.61 38.53 17.60
C SER A 475 8.40 39.24 16.28
N ARG A 476 7.15 39.36 15.85
CA ARG A 476 6.76 40.19 14.70
C ARG A 476 6.77 41.68 15.03
N GLN A 477 6.86 42.04 16.31
CA GLN A 477 6.95 43.43 16.79
C GLN A 477 8.16 43.61 17.70
N ILE A 478 8.96 44.65 17.47
CA ILE A 478 10.03 45.05 18.39
C ILE A 478 10.00 46.54 18.64
N VAL A 479 10.63 46.97 19.74
CA VAL A 479 10.92 48.37 20.01
C VAL A 479 12.42 48.56 20.07
N ILE A 480 12.92 49.62 19.41
CA ILE A 480 14.30 50.10 19.52
C ILE A 480 14.32 51.48 20.16
N ASP A 481 15.42 51.80 20.85
CA ASP A 481 15.70 53.14 21.34
C ASP A 481 16.99 53.67 20.69
N THR A 482 16.85 54.76 19.95
CA THR A 482 17.96 55.43 19.26
C THR A 482 18.55 56.58 20.06
N SER A 483 18.10 56.79 21.30
CA SER A 483 18.55 57.91 22.14
C SER A 483 20.03 57.86 22.54
N GLY A 484 20.66 56.68 22.43
CA GLY A 484 22.08 56.46 22.71
C GLY A 484 22.93 56.04 21.50
N SER A 485 22.36 55.97 20.30
CA SER A 485 23.05 55.59 19.05
C SER A 485 23.26 56.81 18.15
N THR A 486 23.99 56.64 17.04
CA THR A 486 24.02 57.62 15.94
C THR A 486 22.66 57.74 15.26
N ASP A 487 22.50 58.76 14.39
CA ASP A 487 21.32 58.99 13.53
C ASP A 487 21.14 57.92 12.43
N GLU A 488 21.65 56.70 12.63
CA GLU A 488 21.66 55.64 11.63
C GLU A 488 21.58 54.26 12.29
N VAL A 489 20.62 53.45 11.86
CA VAL A 489 20.35 52.12 12.40
C VAL A 489 19.99 51.16 11.26
N LEU A 490 20.56 49.96 11.26
CA LEU A 490 20.20 48.86 10.37
C LEU A 490 19.55 47.74 11.17
N CYS A 491 18.32 47.36 10.82
CA CYS A 491 17.61 46.22 11.41
C CYS A 491 17.42 45.11 10.38
N THR A 492 17.99 43.93 10.65
CA THR A 492 17.88 42.74 9.81
C THR A 492 16.86 41.76 10.39
N TRP A 493 15.90 41.35 9.56
CA TRP A 493 14.77 40.47 9.91
C TRP A 493 14.78 39.17 9.11
N ALA A 494 14.70 38.03 9.79
CA ALA A 494 14.73 36.70 9.18
C ALA A 494 13.45 35.91 9.41
N ASN A 495 12.92 35.32 8.33
CA ASN A 495 11.79 34.40 8.40
C ASN A 495 12.13 33.05 7.76
N THR A 496 11.55 31.98 8.29
CA THR A 496 11.64 30.65 7.71
C THR A 496 10.27 30.23 7.19
N PHE A 497 10.22 29.80 5.95
CA PHE A 497 9.04 29.18 5.35
C PHE A 497 9.04 27.71 5.70
N THR A 498 7.98 27.27 6.38
CA THR A 498 7.69 25.86 6.54
C THR A 498 6.74 25.48 5.42
N PRO A 499 7.20 24.72 4.41
CA PRO A 499 6.31 24.27 3.37
C PRO A 499 5.35 23.23 3.95
N THR A 500 4.12 23.24 3.45
CA THR A 500 3.08 22.31 3.90
C THR A 500 2.56 21.49 2.74
N SER A 501 1.84 20.45 3.08
CA SER A 501 1.14 19.54 2.17
C SER A 501 -0.21 19.19 2.77
N SER A 502 -1.14 18.79 1.92
CA SER A 502 -2.44 18.30 2.35
C SER A 502 -2.63 16.85 1.95
N LEU A 503 -3.22 16.08 2.85
CA LEU A 503 -3.65 14.71 2.57
C LEU A 503 -5.17 14.61 2.74
N VAL A 504 -5.82 14.04 1.74
CA VAL A 504 -7.26 13.74 1.75
C VAL A 504 -7.43 12.23 1.66
N ILE A 505 -8.06 11.63 2.66
CA ILE A 505 -8.40 10.20 2.63
C ILE A 505 -9.84 10.06 2.15
N ARG A 506 -10.09 9.16 1.20
CA ARG A 506 -11.44 8.76 0.80
C ARG A 506 -11.57 7.26 0.84
N ALA A 507 -12.77 6.79 1.15
CA ALA A 507 -13.08 5.37 1.24
C ALA A 507 -14.30 5.01 0.39
N LYS A 508 -14.30 3.83 -0.20
CA LYS A 508 -15.45 3.22 -0.86
C LYS A 508 -15.57 1.75 -0.45
N THR A 509 -16.79 1.29 -0.22
CA THR A 509 -17.14 -0.12 0.03
C THR A 509 -17.93 -0.71 -1.14
N ILE A 510 -17.74 -2.00 -1.41
CA ILE A 510 -18.34 -2.75 -2.53
C ILE A 510 -18.85 -4.10 -1.98
N GLY A 511 -20.08 -4.50 -2.33
CA GLY A 511 -20.69 -5.76 -1.86
C GLY A 511 -21.39 -5.70 -0.49
N GLY A 512 -21.63 -4.49 0.03
CA GLY A 512 -22.34 -4.25 1.29
C GLY A 512 -22.64 -2.76 1.49
N SER A 513 -23.50 -2.41 2.44
CA SER A 513 -23.82 -1.03 2.78
C SER A 513 -23.92 -0.87 4.28
N ASN A 514 -23.13 0.08 4.84
CA ASN A 514 -23.11 0.63 6.21
C ASN A 514 -21.85 0.37 7.06
N ALA A 515 -20.67 0.74 6.56
CA ALA A 515 -19.44 0.56 7.34
C ALA A 515 -18.69 1.87 7.63
N ALA A 516 -18.38 2.09 8.91
CA ALA A 516 -17.46 3.12 9.37
C ALA A 516 -16.02 2.57 9.27
N ILE A 517 -15.11 3.41 8.79
CA ILE A 517 -13.71 3.06 8.57
C ILE A 517 -12.87 4.12 9.27
N ASN A 518 -12.16 3.71 10.32
CA ASN A 518 -11.25 4.61 11.04
C ASN A 518 -9.87 4.53 10.39
N TYR A 519 -9.16 5.66 10.38
CA TYR A 519 -7.85 5.82 9.82
C TYR A 519 -6.94 6.45 10.85
N LEU A 520 -5.84 5.77 11.15
CA LEU A 520 -4.75 6.30 11.95
C LEU A 520 -3.62 6.70 11.01
N THR A 521 -3.25 7.98 11.03
CA THR A 521 -2.11 8.49 10.25
C THR A 521 -0.95 8.82 11.18
N THR A 522 0.26 8.39 10.81
CA THR A 522 1.51 8.72 11.51
C THR A 522 2.57 9.21 10.51
N VAL A 523 3.73 9.60 11.01
CA VAL A 523 4.91 9.93 10.20
C VAL A 523 5.83 8.71 10.16
N VAL A 524 6.44 8.42 9.01
CA VAL A 524 7.49 7.40 8.90
C VAL A 524 8.66 7.75 9.83
N ASP A 525 9.17 6.79 10.61
CA ASP A 525 10.37 7.03 11.40
C ASP A 525 11.55 7.29 10.44
N PRO A 526 12.18 8.48 10.48
CA PRO A 526 13.23 8.84 9.54
C PRO A 526 14.53 8.03 9.73
N THR A 527 14.66 7.33 10.86
CA THR A 527 15.83 6.51 11.21
C THR A 527 15.68 5.08 10.70
N THR A 528 14.49 4.50 10.84
CA THR A 528 14.23 3.09 10.48
C THR A 528 13.50 2.93 9.15
N GLY A 529 12.82 3.98 8.66
CA GLY A 529 11.96 3.91 7.48
C GLY A 529 10.65 3.15 7.72
N GLU A 530 10.35 2.78 8.97
CA GLU A 530 9.21 1.94 9.33
C GLU A 530 7.94 2.76 9.60
N CYS A 531 6.78 2.13 9.35
CA CYS A 531 5.47 2.63 9.73
C CYS A 531 5.02 2.02 11.06
N ASP A 532 4.68 2.86 12.04
CA ASP A 532 3.96 2.43 13.25
C ASP A 532 2.63 3.19 13.41
N PRO A 533 1.55 2.73 12.75
CA PRO A 533 0.24 3.38 12.87
C PRO A 533 -0.41 3.19 14.24
N SER A 534 0.14 2.35 15.14
CA SER A 534 -0.36 2.19 16.51
C SER A 534 -0.08 3.41 17.40
N GLN A 535 0.87 4.26 16.99
CA GLN A 535 1.19 5.55 17.60
C GLN A 535 0.53 6.73 16.86
N GLY A 536 -0.60 6.48 16.18
CA GLY A 536 -1.27 7.43 15.28
C GLY A 536 -1.36 8.85 15.83
N LEU A 537 -0.87 9.81 15.04
CA LEU A 537 -0.88 11.24 15.35
C LEU A 537 -2.19 11.92 14.94
N TYR A 538 -2.89 11.34 13.98
CA TYR A 538 -4.15 11.86 13.44
C TYR A 538 -5.17 10.74 13.29
N ASP A 539 -6.39 10.98 13.75
CA ASP A 539 -7.54 10.07 13.67
C ASP A 539 -8.61 10.64 12.73
N GLN A 540 -9.00 9.87 11.71
CA GLN A 540 -10.05 10.23 10.76
C GLN A 540 -11.01 9.06 10.54
N ASN A 541 -12.28 9.34 10.30
CA ASN A 541 -13.31 8.34 10.02
C ASN A 541 -14.02 8.64 8.69
N ALA A 542 -14.10 7.64 7.81
CA ALA A 542 -14.95 7.67 6.64
C ALA A 542 -16.20 6.82 6.86
N ASP A 543 -17.37 7.45 6.74
CA ASP A 543 -18.66 6.78 6.75
C ASP A 543 -19.15 6.58 5.30
N THR A 544 -19.19 5.32 4.86
CA THR A 544 -19.67 4.96 3.51
C THR A 544 -21.18 4.70 3.46
N THR A 545 -21.96 5.14 4.46
CA THR A 545 -23.42 5.04 4.44
C THR A 545 -24.03 5.98 3.38
N GLY A 546 -24.88 5.45 2.49
CA GLY A 546 -25.75 6.28 1.63
C GLY A 546 -25.38 6.45 0.14
N GLY A 547 -24.43 5.70 -0.43
CA GLY A 547 -24.19 5.75 -1.89
C GLY A 547 -23.05 4.87 -2.41
N SER A 548 -22.96 4.70 -3.74
CA SER A 548 -22.00 3.83 -4.44
C SER A 548 -20.64 4.51 -4.78
N GLY A 549 -20.29 5.60 -4.09
CA GLY A 549 -19.15 6.47 -4.39
C GLY A 549 -18.02 6.45 -3.35
N PHE A 550 -17.00 7.29 -3.56
CA PHE A 550 -15.98 7.58 -2.55
C PHE A 550 -16.49 8.62 -1.55
N HIS A 551 -16.30 8.33 -0.27
CA HIS A 551 -16.65 9.19 0.85
C HIS A 551 -15.37 9.70 1.50
N THR A 552 -15.25 11.02 1.64
CA THR A 552 -14.08 11.65 2.27
C THR A 552 -14.10 11.41 3.78
N ALA A 553 -12.95 11.00 4.33
CA ALA A 553 -12.78 10.84 5.77
C ALA A 553 -12.83 12.20 6.48
N THR A 554 -13.34 12.20 7.70
CA THR A 554 -13.51 13.40 8.53
C THR A 554 -12.95 13.14 9.93
N GLY A 555 -12.40 14.16 10.58
CA GLY A 555 -11.72 14.00 11.87
C GLY A 555 -10.60 15.02 12.00
N ASP A 556 -9.43 14.58 12.45
CA ASP A 556 -8.25 15.42 12.52
C ASP A 556 -7.86 15.96 11.14
N SER A 557 -7.57 17.26 11.10
CA SER A 557 -7.24 17.94 9.85
C SER A 557 -5.85 17.54 9.37
N MET A 558 -5.80 16.92 8.21
CA MET A 558 -4.57 16.65 7.45
C MET A 558 -4.30 17.70 6.36
N ILE A 559 -4.98 18.85 6.44
CA ILE A 559 -4.73 20.01 5.58
C ILE A 559 -3.57 20.83 6.15
N ASP A 560 -2.69 21.31 5.28
CA ASP A 560 -1.54 22.18 5.58
C ASP A 560 -0.60 21.64 6.66
N GLN A 561 -0.33 20.33 6.62
CA GLN A 561 0.60 19.67 7.53
C GLN A 561 2.06 19.79 7.04
N PRO A 562 3.07 19.74 7.92
CA PRO A 562 4.48 19.80 7.52
C PRO A 562 4.85 18.73 6.48
N ILE A 563 5.78 19.01 5.57
CA ILE A 563 6.19 18.00 4.57
C ILE A 563 6.96 16.87 5.24
N GLN A 564 6.39 15.67 5.19
CA GLN A 564 6.99 14.44 5.69
C GLN A 564 6.44 13.25 4.88
N THR A 565 7.00 12.06 5.08
CA THR A 565 6.35 10.84 4.57
C THR A 565 5.32 10.38 5.60
N TYR A 566 4.06 10.28 5.19
CA TYR A 566 2.96 9.86 6.06
C TYR A 566 2.68 8.37 5.87
N CYS A 567 2.40 7.66 6.97
CA CYS A 567 1.82 6.32 6.94
C CYS A 567 0.34 6.41 7.29
N ILE A 568 -0.54 5.92 6.42
CA ILE A 568 -1.98 5.92 6.63
C ILE A 568 -2.43 4.50 6.86
N GLY A 569 -2.86 4.14 8.07
CA GLY A 569 -3.46 2.83 8.38
C GLY A 569 -4.98 2.93 8.44
N GLY A 570 -5.69 2.17 7.60
CA GLY A 570 -7.16 2.06 7.66
C GLY A 570 -7.61 0.80 8.42
N THR A 571 -8.53 0.95 9.37
CA THR A 571 -9.20 -0.19 10.01
C THR A 571 -10.08 -0.92 9.00
N ARG A 572 -10.38 -2.19 9.27
CA ARG A 572 -11.46 -2.85 8.52
C ARG A 572 -12.80 -2.14 8.77
N PRO A 573 -13.67 -2.06 7.76
CA PRO A 573 -15.02 -1.55 7.92
C PRO A 573 -15.77 -2.33 9.02
N THR A 574 -16.21 -1.66 10.08
CA THR A 574 -16.87 -2.32 11.24
C THR A 574 -18.38 -2.44 11.03
N GLU A 575 -18.82 -3.45 10.29
CA GLU A 575 -20.19 -4.00 10.44
C GLU A 575 -20.10 -5.20 11.37
N GLY A 576 -20.62 -5.07 12.61
CA GLY A 576 -20.72 -6.11 13.65
C GLY A 576 -19.97 -7.43 13.39
N SER A 577 -18.75 -7.58 13.92
CA SER A 577 -17.99 -8.84 13.89
C SER A 577 -17.84 -9.53 12.52
N ASP A 578 -18.01 -8.83 11.38
CA ASP A 578 -17.92 -9.42 10.04
C ASP A 578 -16.49 -9.30 9.45
N PRO A 579 -15.63 -10.34 9.54
CA PRO A 579 -14.25 -10.30 9.04
C PRO A 579 -14.11 -10.36 7.50
N SER A 580 -15.21 -10.34 6.72
CA SER A 580 -15.13 -10.48 5.26
C SER A 580 -14.66 -9.25 4.52
N TRP A 581 -14.58 -8.08 5.16
CA TRP A 581 -14.08 -6.89 4.48
C TRP A 581 -12.56 -6.95 4.31
N VAL A 582 -12.12 -6.76 3.08
CA VAL A 582 -10.70 -6.69 2.70
C VAL A 582 -10.45 -5.44 1.87
N THR A 583 -9.25 -4.85 1.98
CA THR A 583 -8.85 -3.72 1.14
C THR A 583 -8.52 -4.23 -0.26
N LYS A 584 -9.26 -3.83 -1.28
CA LYS A 584 -9.00 -4.20 -2.68
C LYS A 584 -7.96 -3.33 -3.35
N SER A 585 -7.97 -2.03 -3.06
CA SER A 585 -6.97 -1.11 -3.59
C SER A 585 -6.80 0.09 -2.67
N ILE A 586 -5.59 0.66 -2.71
CA ILE A 586 -5.31 1.99 -2.19
C ILE A 586 -4.67 2.74 -3.35
N ASP A 587 -5.28 3.84 -3.79
CA ASP A 587 -4.71 4.69 -4.84
C ASP A 587 -4.42 6.07 -4.28
N CYS A 588 -3.14 6.36 -4.04
CA CYS A 588 -2.65 7.66 -3.63
C CYS A 588 -1.96 8.41 -4.79
N GLY A 589 -2.16 7.97 -6.04
CA GLY A 589 -1.49 8.47 -7.24
C GLY A 589 -0.14 7.79 -7.53
N PRO A 590 0.39 7.96 -8.76
CA PRO A 590 1.51 7.17 -9.31
C PRO A 590 2.90 7.47 -8.71
N ALA A 591 2.99 8.42 -7.77
CA ALA A 591 4.26 8.86 -7.17
C ALA A 591 4.44 8.38 -5.72
N ASN A 592 3.44 7.69 -5.15
CA ASN A 592 3.43 7.27 -3.75
C ASN A 592 3.66 5.77 -3.61
N ALA A 593 4.45 5.36 -2.61
CA ALA A 593 4.77 3.97 -2.35
C ALA A 593 3.61 3.31 -1.58
N ILE A 594 2.83 2.49 -2.27
CA ILE A 594 1.83 1.64 -1.62
C ILE A 594 2.58 0.37 -1.21
N ASP A 595 2.67 0.12 0.11
CA ASP A 595 3.07 -1.20 0.59
C ASP A 595 1.87 -2.14 0.46
N GLU A 596 1.68 -2.67 -0.75
CA GLU A 596 0.68 -3.70 -1.03
C GLU A 596 1.06 -5.07 -0.43
N ASN A 597 2.24 -5.20 0.20
CA ASN A 597 2.77 -6.46 0.72
C ASN A 597 2.39 -6.76 2.17
N ALA A 598 1.45 -6.04 2.81
CA ALA A 598 0.76 -6.62 3.94
C ALA A 598 -0.05 -7.81 3.40
N PRO A 599 0.35 -9.08 3.66
CA PRO A 599 -0.37 -10.22 3.13
C PRO A 599 -1.84 -10.08 3.55
N PHE A 600 -2.77 -10.47 2.67
CA PHE A 600 -4.15 -10.77 3.05
C PHE A 600 -4.14 -12.01 3.96
N GLY A 601 -3.60 -11.83 5.17
CA GLY A 601 -3.27 -12.84 6.15
C GLY A 601 -4.03 -12.53 7.43
N THR A 602 -4.44 -13.60 8.09
CA THR A 602 -5.51 -13.65 9.09
C THR A 602 -5.16 -13.09 10.48
N SER A 603 -4.34 -12.04 10.60
CA SER A 603 -4.12 -11.37 11.88
C SER A 603 -4.02 -9.83 11.79
N THR A 604 -5.05 -9.20 12.37
CA THR A 604 -5.11 -7.88 13.03
C THR A 604 -4.97 -6.58 12.20
N GLU A 605 -6.16 -6.07 11.83
CA GLU A 605 -6.63 -4.68 11.88
C GLU A 605 -6.25 -3.61 10.85
N PHE A 606 -5.07 -3.57 10.20
CA PHE A 606 -4.71 -2.41 9.36
C PHE A 606 -4.04 -2.73 8.02
N THR A 607 -4.51 -2.10 6.94
CA THR A 607 -3.76 -1.95 5.67
C THR A 607 -3.18 -0.54 5.65
N PHE A 608 -1.90 -0.38 5.29
CA PHE A 608 -1.25 0.94 5.29
C PHE A 608 -0.68 1.38 3.94
N ALA A 609 -0.66 2.70 3.72
CA ALA A 609 -0.03 3.33 2.58
C ALA A 609 1.00 4.37 3.05
N GLN A 610 2.18 4.37 2.41
CA GLN A 610 3.17 5.43 2.60
C GLN A 610 3.00 6.50 1.53
N VAL A 611 2.83 7.75 1.97
CA VAL A 611 2.54 8.87 1.09
C VAL A 611 3.63 9.91 1.23
N GLN A 612 4.37 10.13 0.14
CA GLN A 612 5.31 11.22 0.02
C GLN A 612 4.62 12.40 -0.66
N VAL A 613 4.43 13.46 0.10
CA VAL A 613 3.74 14.66 -0.34
C VAL A 613 4.74 15.76 -0.68
N LYS A 614 4.50 16.49 -1.77
CA LYS A 614 5.33 17.64 -2.17
C LYS A 614 4.82 18.95 -1.54
N PRO A 615 5.65 20.01 -1.53
CA PRO A 615 5.21 21.34 -1.12
C PRO A 615 3.98 21.80 -1.91
N GLY A 616 2.93 22.21 -1.19
CA GLY A 616 1.69 22.71 -1.78
C GLY A 616 0.80 21.67 -2.42
N GLU A 617 1.18 20.41 -2.39
CA GLU A 617 0.43 19.33 -2.99
C GLU A 617 -0.70 18.88 -2.07
N THR A 618 -1.88 18.67 -2.66
CA THR A 618 -2.97 17.93 -2.02
C THR A 618 -2.98 16.53 -2.62
N VAL A 619 -2.53 15.54 -1.86
CA VAL A 619 -2.63 14.14 -2.26
C VAL A 619 -3.97 13.59 -1.79
N THR A 620 -4.68 12.93 -2.69
CA THR A 620 -5.90 12.18 -2.35
C THR A 620 -5.59 10.69 -2.39
N CYS A 621 -5.88 9.99 -1.30
CA CYS A 621 -5.75 8.55 -1.17
C CYS A 621 -7.13 7.90 -1.16
N ASP A 622 -7.39 7.11 -2.19
CA ASP A 622 -8.64 6.39 -2.42
C ASP A 622 -8.52 4.93 -1.97
N PHE A 623 -9.13 4.61 -0.84
CA PHE A 623 -9.21 3.26 -0.31
C PHE A 623 -10.49 2.59 -0.81
N THR A 624 -10.35 1.45 -1.48
CA THR A 624 -11.47 0.61 -1.88
C THR A 624 -11.48 -0.67 -1.04
N TYR A 625 -12.61 -0.94 -0.39
CA TYR A 625 -12.84 -2.16 0.38
C TYR A 625 -13.91 -3.00 -0.30
N VAL A 626 -13.70 -4.32 -0.33
CA VAL A 626 -14.66 -5.28 -0.89
C VAL A 626 -14.95 -6.38 0.11
N LYS A 627 -16.14 -6.98 -0.01
CA LYS A 627 -16.53 -8.15 0.78
C LYS A 627 -15.97 -9.42 0.12
N ARG A 628 -15.17 -10.20 0.84
CA ARG A 628 -14.53 -11.44 0.36
C ARG A 628 -15.25 -12.69 0.87
N ALA A 629 -15.54 -13.60 -0.05
CA ALA A 629 -16.06 -14.94 0.15
C ALA A 629 -14.94 -15.98 0.18
N ALA A 630 -15.14 -17.09 0.89
CA ALA A 630 -14.31 -18.28 0.77
C ALA A 630 -15.16 -19.48 0.33
N LEU A 631 -14.67 -20.24 -0.65
CA LEU A 631 -15.33 -21.40 -1.22
C LEU A 631 -14.43 -22.61 -1.02
N ALA A 632 -14.97 -23.79 -0.75
CA ALA A 632 -14.25 -25.04 -1.00
C ALA A 632 -15.09 -25.92 -1.90
N LEU A 633 -14.39 -26.50 -2.85
CA LEU A 633 -14.92 -27.48 -3.76
C LEU A 633 -14.59 -28.85 -3.20
N THR A 634 -15.61 -29.67 -2.94
CA THR A 634 -15.42 -31.07 -2.51
C THR A 634 -16.02 -32.01 -3.54
N LYS A 635 -15.22 -32.99 -3.96
CA LYS A 635 -15.67 -34.08 -4.82
C LYS A 635 -15.65 -35.38 -4.05
N THR A 636 -16.79 -36.09 -4.05
CA THR A 636 -16.92 -37.41 -3.43
C THR A 636 -17.49 -38.41 -4.44
N VAL A 637 -16.95 -39.64 -4.42
CA VAL A 637 -17.43 -40.79 -5.19
C VAL A 637 -17.92 -41.84 -4.20
N SER A 638 -19.20 -42.20 -4.29
CA SER A 638 -19.88 -43.03 -3.30
C SER A 638 -19.81 -44.54 -3.57
N GLU A 639 -19.61 -44.98 -4.82
CA GLU A 639 -19.57 -46.41 -5.23
C GLU A 639 -18.62 -46.64 -6.43
N GLY A 640 -18.11 -47.87 -6.64
CA GLY A 640 -17.39 -48.26 -7.87
C GLY A 640 -15.98 -47.67 -8.08
N ASN A 641 -15.30 -47.27 -7.00
CA ASN A 641 -13.98 -46.61 -7.06
C ASN A 641 -12.87 -47.53 -7.61
N ASP A 642 -12.99 -48.84 -7.43
CA ASP A 642 -12.13 -49.89 -7.97
C ASP A 642 -12.31 -50.13 -9.48
N LEU A 643 -13.38 -49.58 -10.07
CA LEU A 643 -13.71 -49.68 -11.49
C LEU A 643 -13.26 -48.46 -12.31
N ARG A 644 -12.66 -47.46 -11.66
CA ARG A 644 -12.18 -46.24 -12.32
C ARG A 644 -10.87 -46.49 -13.05
N SER A 645 -10.85 -46.18 -14.34
CA SER A 645 -9.65 -46.26 -15.18
C SER A 645 -8.84 -44.94 -15.23
N GLY A 646 -9.39 -43.83 -14.69
CA GLY A 646 -8.71 -42.53 -14.64
C GLY A 646 -9.16 -41.59 -13.52
N PRO A 647 -8.52 -40.40 -13.40
CA PRO A 647 -8.91 -39.35 -12.46
C PRO A 647 -10.29 -38.75 -12.79
N VAL A 648 -10.96 -38.19 -11.79
CA VAL A 648 -12.11 -37.31 -11.99
C VAL A 648 -11.61 -35.87 -11.89
N GLU A 649 -11.90 -35.05 -12.89
CA GLU A 649 -11.46 -33.66 -12.96
C GLU A 649 -12.66 -32.72 -12.85
N ILE A 650 -12.54 -31.71 -11.99
CA ILE A 650 -13.54 -30.64 -11.86
C ILE A 650 -12.89 -29.30 -12.10
N GLU A 651 -13.52 -28.48 -12.92
CA GLU A 651 -13.11 -27.12 -13.21
C GLU A 651 -14.11 -26.14 -12.58
N LEU A 652 -13.63 -25.23 -11.73
CA LEU A 652 -14.39 -24.11 -11.17
C LEU A 652 -14.06 -22.84 -11.94
N THR A 653 -15.10 -22.16 -12.41
CA THR A 653 -15.05 -20.84 -13.06
C THR A 653 -15.91 -19.86 -12.27
N CYS A 654 -15.48 -18.61 -12.14
CA CYS A 654 -16.28 -17.51 -11.58
C CYS A 654 -16.29 -16.34 -12.56
N ALA A 655 -17.32 -15.49 -12.53
CA ALA A 655 -17.39 -14.30 -13.38
C ALA A 655 -16.17 -13.37 -13.15
N ASN A 656 -15.63 -12.78 -14.23
CA ASN A 656 -14.38 -11.99 -14.22
C ASN A 656 -14.38 -10.80 -13.24
N SER A 657 -15.55 -10.29 -12.84
CA SER A 657 -15.70 -9.22 -11.84
C SER A 657 -15.22 -9.59 -10.43
N ALA A 658 -15.07 -10.90 -10.16
CA ALA A 658 -14.89 -11.44 -8.82
C ALA A 658 -13.43 -11.80 -8.46
N THR A 659 -12.47 -11.51 -9.34
CA THR A 659 -11.10 -12.03 -9.25
C THR A 659 -10.05 -10.93 -9.21
N THR A 660 -9.04 -11.08 -8.35
CA THR A 660 -7.89 -10.16 -8.23
C THR A 660 -6.81 -10.41 -9.29
N SER A 661 -6.84 -11.59 -9.93
CA SER A 661 -5.98 -11.97 -11.05
C SER A 661 -6.79 -12.83 -12.03
N PRO A 662 -7.23 -12.28 -13.17
CA PRO A 662 -8.02 -13.02 -14.17
C PRO A 662 -7.27 -14.22 -14.77
N ASP A 663 -5.93 -14.19 -14.74
CA ASP A 663 -5.06 -15.20 -15.37
C ASP A 663 -4.92 -16.50 -14.54
N ASP A 664 -5.43 -16.53 -13.31
CA ASP A 664 -5.31 -17.65 -12.37
C ASP A 664 -6.57 -18.54 -12.34
N TRP A 665 -7.44 -18.38 -13.34
CA TRP A 665 -8.69 -19.12 -13.54
C TRP A 665 -8.73 -19.78 -14.93
N PRO A 666 -9.36 -20.95 -15.07
CA PRO A 666 -10.17 -21.66 -14.07
C PRO A 666 -9.37 -22.42 -12.99
N LYS A 667 -10.01 -22.74 -11.86
CA LYS A 667 -9.42 -23.58 -10.80
C LYS A 667 -9.78 -25.05 -11.02
N THR A 668 -8.79 -25.92 -11.13
CA THR A 668 -9.03 -27.36 -11.33
C THR A 668 -8.81 -28.16 -10.05
N LEU A 669 -9.70 -29.12 -9.79
CA LEU A 669 -9.62 -30.09 -8.71
C LEU A 669 -9.62 -31.50 -9.29
N SER A 670 -8.50 -32.21 -9.12
CA SER A 670 -8.35 -33.60 -9.54
C SER A 670 -8.59 -34.55 -8.37
N LEU A 671 -9.47 -35.53 -8.54
CA LEU A 671 -9.61 -36.68 -7.66
C LEU A 671 -8.89 -37.89 -8.29
N PRO A 672 -7.70 -38.28 -7.80
CA PRO A 672 -6.93 -39.38 -8.37
C PRO A 672 -7.65 -40.73 -8.29
N THR A 673 -7.26 -41.67 -9.15
CA THR A 673 -7.78 -43.04 -9.13
C THR A 673 -7.51 -43.70 -7.76
N GLY A 674 -8.51 -44.39 -7.21
CA GLY A 674 -8.41 -45.08 -5.92
C GLY A 674 -8.74 -44.22 -4.70
N GLN A 675 -8.98 -42.91 -4.87
CA GLN A 675 -9.46 -42.04 -3.78
C GLN A 675 -10.98 -41.80 -3.86
N THR A 676 -11.63 -41.70 -2.71
CA THR A 676 -13.09 -41.52 -2.62
C THR A 676 -13.52 -40.07 -2.45
N THR A 677 -12.65 -39.21 -1.90
CA THR A 677 -12.96 -37.79 -1.67
C THR A 677 -11.72 -36.92 -1.82
N VAL A 678 -11.89 -35.73 -2.40
CA VAL A 678 -10.88 -34.66 -2.40
C VAL A 678 -11.58 -33.32 -2.16
N THR A 679 -10.93 -32.44 -1.41
CA THR A 679 -11.41 -31.09 -1.12
C THR A 679 -10.32 -30.10 -1.50
N SER A 680 -10.70 -29.03 -2.20
CA SER A 680 -9.79 -27.93 -2.52
C SER A 680 -9.41 -27.15 -1.27
N ASP A 681 -8.24 -26.51 -1.31
CA ASP A 681 -7.98 -25.40 -0.39
C ASP A 681 -9.05 -24.29 -0.57
N PRO A 682 -9.29 -23.45 0.45
CA PRO A 682 -10.23 -22.34 0.35
C PRO A 682 -9.90 -21.41 -0.82
N ILE A 683 -10.83 -21.33 -1.77
CA ILE A 683 -10.78 -20.44 -2.93
C ILE A 683 -11.47 -19.14 -2.55
N PHE A 684 -10.74 -18.04 -2.54
CA PHE A 684 -11.29 -16.73 -2.20
C PHE A 684 -11.88 -16.05 -3.44
N VAL A 685 -13.07 -15.46 -3.26
CA VAL A 685 -13.77 -14.71 -4.32
C VAL A 685 -14.14 -13.35 -3.76
N ASP A 686 -13.72 -12.29 -4.44
CA ASP A 686 -14.02 -10.92 -4.03
C ASP A 686 -15.33 -10.48 -4.66
N GLY A 687 -16.27 -9.99 -3.85
CA GLY A 687 -17.58 -9.57 -4.36
C GLY A 687 -17.48 -8.35 -5.28
N ASP A 688 -18.27 -8.38 -6.36
CA ASP A 688 -18.51 -7.24 -7.22
C ASP A 688 -19.42 -6.18 -6.55
N ALA A 689 -19.66 -5.08 -7.27
CA ALA A 689 -20.47 -3.97 -6.76
C ALA A 689 -21.94 -4.33 -6.49
N ASN A 690 -22.43 -5.46 -7.00
CA ASN A 690 -23.82 -5.87 -6.93
C ASN A 690 -24.05 -7.07 -5.98
N GLY A 691 -22.99 -7.79 -5.59
CA GLY A 691 -23.04 -8.96 -4.72
C GLY A 691 -23.65 -10.20 -5.40
N ASP A 692 -23.57 -10.28 -6.73
CA ASP A 692 -24.24 -11.30 -7.55
C ASP A 692 -23.29 -12.26 -8.28
N ASP A 693 -21.99 -12.28 -7.93
CA ASP A 693 -21.03 -13.14 -8.59
C ASP A 693 -21.42 -14.64 -8.53
N VAL A 694 -21.55 -15.23 -9.71
CA VAL A 694 -21.85 -16.65 -9.90
C VAL A 694 -20.56 -17.41 -10.20
N CYS A 695 -20.40 -18.55 -9.55
CA CYS A 695 -19.33 -19.51 -9.82
C CYS A 695 -19.96 -20.83 -10.27
N HIS A 696 -19.37 -21.44 -11.29
CA HIS A 696 -19.81 -22.69 -11.91
C HIS A 696 -18.73 -23.75 -11.73
N ALA A 697 -19.10 -24.95 -11.30
CA ALA A 697 -18.21 -26.11 -11.29
C ALA A 697 -18.67 -27.12 -12.35
N ILE A 698 -17.75 -27.54 -13.22
CA ILE A 698 -18.00 -28.47 -14.32
C ILE A 698 -17.09 -29.68 -14.14
N GLU A 699 -17.66 -30.89 -14.17
CA GLU A 699 -16.85 -32.11 -14.24
C GLU A 699 -16.36 -32.30 -15.68
N THR A 700 -15.05 -32.18 -15.89
CA THR A 700 -14.41 -32.24 -17.21
C THR A 700 -13.90 -33.64 -17.54
N ALA A 701 -13.75 -34.52 -16.54
CA ALA A 701 -13.46 -35.95 -16.74
C ALA A 701 -14.11 -36.79 -15.63
N ASN A 702 -14.72 -37.93 -16.00
CA ASN A 702 -15.48 -38.81 -15.08
C ASN A 702 -14.74 -40.10 -14.67
N GLY A 703 -13.48 -40.28 -15.08
CA GLY A 703 -12.63 -41.40 -14.68
C GLY A 703 -13.06 -42.81 -15.16
N ALA A 704 -14.07 -42.92 -16.02
CA ALA A 704 -14.60 -44.13 -16.68
C ALA A 704 -14.61 -45.42 -15.83
N GLY A 705 -15.75 -45.58 -15.14
CA GLY A 705 -16.35 -46.74 -14.47
C GLY A 705 -17.73 -46.28 -13.96
N GLY A 706 -18.79 -47.10 -13.98
CA GLY A 706 -20.21 -46.68 -13.79
C GLY A 706 -20.61 -46.11 -12.41
N ALA A 707 -19.68 -45.53 -11.66
CA ALA A 707 -19.87 -44.88 -10.39
C ALA A 707 -20.69 -43.58 -10.50
N GLN A 708 -21.63 -43.36 -9.59
CA GLN A 708 -22.23 -42.04 -9.39
C GLN A 708 -21.26 -41.16 -8.60
N ALA A 709 -20.81 -40.06 -9.21
CA ALA A 709 -19.89 -39.12 -8.57
C ALA A 709 -20.64 -37.82 -8.22
N GLN A 710 -20.68 -37.43 -6.95
CA GLN A 710 -21.34 -36.21 -6.50
C GLN A 710 -20.30 -35.11 -6.24
N ALA A 711 -20.42 -33.98 -6.93
CA ALA A 711 -19.66 -32.78 -6.62
C ALA A 711 -20.53 -31.87 -5.74
N THR A 712 -19.96 -31.25 -4.71
CA THR A 712 -20.64 -30.27 -3.87
C THR A 712 -19.75 -29.02 -3.77
N ILE A 713 -20.35 -27.86 -4.01
CA ILE A 713 -19.73 -26.56 -3.72
C ILE A 713 -20.32 -26.09 -2.40
N GLU A 714 -19.51 -25.96 -1.36
CA GLU A 714 -19.95 -25.40 -0.09
C GLU A 714 -19.38 -23.99 0.07
N PRO A 715 -20.19 -22.93 -0.06
CA PRO A 715 -19.77 -21.59 0.31
C PRO A 715 -19.72 -21.49 1.83
N PHE A 716 -18.57 -21.12 2.37
CA PHE A 716 -18.42 -20.87 3.80
C PHE A 716 -17.92 -19.47 4.08
N TRP A 717 -18.35 -18.98 5.22
CA TRP A 717 -17.94 -17.72 5.77
C TRP A 717 -17.33 -17.99 7.14
N ASN A 718 -16.00 -17.91 7.21
CA ASN A 718 -15.23 -18.08 8.44
C ASN A 718 -15.60 -19.35 9.26
N GLY A 719 -15.83 -20.47 8.57
CA GLY A 719 -16.23 -21.75 9.18
C GLY A 719 -17.74 -21.96 9.40
N VAL A 720 -18.59 -21.04 8.93
CA VAL A 720 -20.06 -21.15 8.98
C VAL A 720 -20.63 -21.15 7.54
N ALA A 721 -21.57 -22.05 7.23
CA ALA A 721 -22.19 -22.10 5.90
C ALA A 721 -22.91 -20.78 5.55
N TRP A 722 -22.67 -20.25 4.34
CA TRP A 722 -23.35 -19.05 3.85
C TRP A 722 -24.87 -19.27 3.78
N PRO A 723 -25.72 -18.32 4.19
CA PRO A 723 -27.17 -18.50 4.11
C PRO A 723 -27.65 -18.64 2.65
N SER A 724 -28.03 -19.89 2.31
CA SER A 724 -28.95 -20.34 1.27
C SER A 724 -29.27 -19.35 0.14
N GLY A 725 -28.39 -19.28 -0.86
CA GLY A 725 -28.75 -18.99 -2.26
C GLY A 725 -28.48 -20.25 -3.07
N SER A 726 -29.47 -20.75 -3.80
CA SER A 726 -29.37 -21.96 -4.62
C SER A 726 -28.19 -21.88 -5.59
N LYS A 727 -27.32 -22.90 -5.62
CA LYS A 727 -26.34 -23.07 -6.70
C LYS A 727 -26.60 -24.41 -7.40
N GLU A 728 -27.02 -24.28 -8.65
CA GLU A 728 -27.36 -25.35 -9.59
C GLU A 728 -26.05 -25.90 -10.19
N LEU A 729 -25.85 -27.22 -10.09
CA LEU A 729 -24.75 -27.92 -10.74
C LEU A 729 -25.22 -28.38 -12.12
N GLN A 730 -24.81 -27.68 -13.17
CA GLN A 730 -25.07 -28.09 -14.55
C GLN A 730 -24.08 -29.20 -14.94
N PHE A 731 -24.58 -30.41 -15.19
CA PHE A 731 -23.82 -31.48 -15.83
C PHE A 731 -24.31 -31.62 -17.28
N PRO A 732 -23.43 -31.82 -18.29
CA PRO A 732 -23.88 -32.30 -19.58
C PRO A 732 -24.49 -33.71 -19.38
N ASN A 733 -25.81 -33.81 -19.44
CA ASN A 733 -26.55 -35.05 -19.24
C ASN A 733 -26.40 -36.00 -20.45
N THR A 734 -25.22 -36.60 -20.63
CA THR A 734 -24.99 -37.70 -21.58
C THR A 734 -25.00 -39.03 -20.86
N ALA A 735 -25.84 -39.97 -21.30
CA ALA A 735 -25.84 -41.35 -20.81
C ALA A 735 -25.14 -42.26 -21.83
N SER A 736 -24.14 -43.03 -21.39
CA SER A 736 -23.46 -44.05 -22.20
C SER A 736 -24.07 -45.43 -21.93
N LEU A 737 -24.55 -46.11 -22.97
CA LEU A 737 -25.19 -47.43 -22.90
C LEU A 737 -24.12 -48.51 -23.12
N ALA A 738 -23.53 -49.05 -22.06
CA ALA A 738 -22.51 -50.10 -22.21
C ALA A 738 -23.10 -51.43 -22.71
N GLY A 739 -22.34 -52.09 -23.61
CA GLY A 739 -22.75 -53.21 -24.45
C GLY A 739 -23.43 -54.39 -23.74
N THR A 740 -24.55 -54.82 -24.30
CA THR A 740 -25.27 -56.03 -23.91
C THR A 740 -25.20 -57.05 -25.04
N ASN A 741 -24.69 -58.24 -24.74
CA ASN A 741 -24.88 -59.41 -25.60
C ASN A 741 -26.19 -60.08 -25.19
N ALA A 742 -26.98 -60.54 -26.17
CA ALA A 742 -28.13 -61.37 -25.85
C ALA A 742 -27.66 -62.69 -25.21
N SER A 743 -28.54 -63.38 -24.47
CA SER A 743 -28.21 -64.67 -23.82
C SER A 743 -27.78 -65.79 -24.78
N ASN A 744 -27.91 -65.58 -26.08
CA ASN A 744 -27.41 -66.45 -27.16
C ASN A 744 -26.03 -66.01 -27.73
N GLY A 745 -25.36 -65.04 -27.12
CA GLY A 745 -24.01 -64.58 -27.49
C GLY A 745 -23.95 -63.67 -28.72
N GLN A 746 -25.09 -63.25 -29.29
CA GLN A 746 -25.14 -62.36 -30.45
C GLN A 746 -25.21 -60.88 -30.02
N PRO A 747 -24.70 -59.94 -30.85
CA PRO A 747 -24.78 -58.51 -30.57
C PRO A 747 -26.23 -58.01 -30.56
N VAL A 748 -26.57 -57.16 -29.60
CA VAL A 748 -27.86 -56.46 -29.54
C VAL A 748 -27.73 -55.11 -30.25
N THR A 749 -28.62 -54.85 -31.20
CA THR A 749 -28.73 -53.57 -31.90
C THR A 749 -29.78 -52.69 -31.23
N THR A 750 -29.36 -51.49 -30.82
CA THR A 750 -30.19 -50.48 -30.15
C THR A 750 -30.65 -49.42 -31.14
N THR A 751 -31.93 -49.07 -31.13
CA THR A 751 -32.47 -47.96 -31.92
C THR A 751 -33.36 -47.05 -31.08
N LEU A 752 -33.41 -45.77 -31.44
CA LEU A 752 -34.34 -44.83 -30.82
C LEU A 752 -35.76 -45.09 -31.34
N ALA A 753 -36.67 -45.44 -30.44
CA ALA A 753 -38.06 -45.71 -30.78
C ALA A 753 -38.91 -44.42 -30.84
N SER A 754 -38.77 -43.53 -29.86
CA SER A 754 -39.46 -42.22 -29.82
C SER A 754 -38.94 -41.29 -28.70
N GLY A 755 -39.30 -40.00 -28.75
CA GLY A 755 -39.04 -39.01 -27.68
C GLY A 755 -38.01 -37.93 -28.05
N PRO A 756 -37.85 -36.88 -27.22
CA PRO A 756 -37.01 -35.72 -27.52
C PRO A 756 -35.51 -35.96 -27.25
N CYS A 757 -34.95 -37.03 -27.82
CA CYS A 757 -33.53 -37.41 -27.70
C CYS A 757 -32.94 -37.79 -29.07
N ALA A 758 -31.62 -37.79 -29.18
CA ALA A 758 -30.84 -38.32 -30.30
C ALA A 758 -29.95 -39.47 -29.80
N LEU A 759 -29.81 -40.52 -30.62
CA LEU A 759 -28.93 -41.66 -30.36
C LEU A 759 -27.84 -41.69 -31.42
N SER A 760 -26.58 -41.62 -31.00
CA SER A 760 -25.41 -41.74 -31.89
C SER A 760 -24.46 -42.79 -31.33
N GLY A 761 -24.35 -43.93 -32.01
CA GLY A 761 -23.73 -45.13 -31.44
C GLY A 761 -24.47 -45.55 -30.16
N ASP A 762 -23.73 -45.67 -29.07
CA ASP A 762 -24.25 -46.06 -27.74
C ASP A 762 -24.53 -44.85 -26.83
N THR A 763 -24.46 -43.62 -27.36
CA THR A 763 -24.63 -42.40 -26.58
C THR A 763 -26.00 -41.76 -26.85
N LEU A 764 -26.79 -41.58 -25.79
CA LEU A 764 -28.10 -40.93 -25.83
C LEU A 764 -27.99 -39.49 -25.33
N THR A 765 -28.44 -38.53 -26.15
CA THR A 765 -28.37 -37.08 -25.87
C THR A 765 -29.77 -36.44 -25.93
N PRO A 766 -30.20 -35.61 -24.96
CA PRO A 766 -31.47 -34.87 -25.05
C PRO A 766 -31.42 -33.74 -26.08
N ASN A 767 -32.52 -33.51 -26.81
CA ASN A 767 -32.57 -32.54 -27.93
C ASN A 767 -33.34 -31.25 -27.57
N GLY A 768 -33.54 -30.95 -26.29
CA GLY A 768 -34.16 -29.71 -25.82
C GLY A 768 -35.70 -29.72 -25.69
N GLY A 769 -36.39 -30.85 -25.88
CA GLY A 769 -37.83 -30.99 -25.64
C GLY A 769 -38.17 -31.74 -24.33
N SER A 770 -39.30 -31.44 -23.69
CA SER A 770 -39.81 -32.25 -22.56
C SER A 770 -40.66 -33.43 -23.05
N GLY A 771 -40.51 -34.59 -22.41
CA GLY A 771 -41.17 -35.83 -22.83
C GLY A 771 -40.42 -37.10 -22.43
N THR A 772 -40.90 -38.26 -22.87
CA THR A 772 -40.29 -39.56 -22.56
C THR A 772 -39.45 -40.06 -23.73
N CYS A 773 -38.17 -40.34 -23.52
CA CYS A 773 -37.31 -41.01 -24.52
C CYS A 773 -37.40 -42.53 -24.38
N SER A 774 -37.62 -43.22 -25.50
CA SER A 774 -37.88 -44.66 -25.58
C SER A 774 -36.90 -45.32 -26.54
N LEU A 775 -36.28 -46.42 -26.12
CA LEU A 775 -35.36 -47.23 -26.92
C LEU A 775 -35.99 -48.58 -27.30
N ALA A 776 -35.57 -49.13 -28.44
CA ALA A 776 -35.91 -50.47 -28.90
C ALA A 776 -34.64 -51.31 -29.10
N TYR A 777 -34.71 -52.59 -28.77
CA TYR A 777 -33.58 -53.52 -28.82
C TYR A 777 -33.92 -54.71 -29.73
N SER A 778 -32.94 -55.16 -30.53
CA SER A 778 -33.11 -56.30 -31.44
C SER A 778 -31.82 -57.15 -31.52
N ALA A 779 -31.94 -58.47 -31.66
CA ALA A 779 -30.82 -59.39 -31.84
C ALA A 779 -31.12 -60.38 -32.97
N ALA A 780 -30.10 -60.77 -33.76
CA ALA A 780 -30.28 -61.65 -34.92
C ALA A 780 -30.73 -63.06 -34.49
N GLY A 781 -31.82 -63.55 -35.09
CA GLY A 781 -32.34 -64.91 -34.87
C GLY A 781 -33.62 -65.02 -34.03
N ASN A 782 -34.24 -63.91 -33.60
CA ASN A 782 -35.51 -63.90 -32.89
C ASN A 782 -36.58 -63.14 -33.72
N PRO A 783 -37.58 -63.79 -34.34
CA PRO A 783 -38.51 -63.16 -35.29
C PRO A 783 -39.66 -62.40 -34.59
N GLY A 784 -39.36 -61.73 -33.49
CA GLY A 784 -40.26 -60.82 -32.79
C GLY A 784 -39.45 -59.69 -32.20
N ALA A 785 -39.68 -58.46 -32.68
CA ALA A 785 -39.12 -57.28 -32.05
C ALA A 785 -39.60 -57.25 -30.58
N VAL A 786 -38.68 -57.46 -29.64
CA VAL A 786 -39.00 -57.29 -28.22
C VAL A 786 -38.95 -55.79 -27.95
N THR A 787 -40.09 -55.12 -28.11
CA THR A 787 -40.25 -53.72 -27.72
C THR A 787 -40.26 -53.65 -26.20
N THR A 788 -39.08 -53.59 -25.59
CA THR A 788 -38.93 -53.24 -24.17
C THR A 788 -38.66 -51.76 -24.07
N THR A 789 -39.66 -51.01 -23.62
CA THR A 789 -39.56 -49.56 -23.48
C THR A 789 -38.89 -49.22 -22.16
N THR A 790 -37.61 -48.82 -22.19
CA THR A 790 -37.01 -48.10 -21.06
C THR A 790 -37.34 -46.62 -21.22
N ALA A 791 -38.17 -46.07 -20.32
CA ALA A 791 -38.69 -44.71 -20.40
C ALA A 791 -37.90 -43.76 -19.50
N TRP A 792 -37.26 -42.76 -20.11
CA TRP A 792 -36.57 -41.68 -19.41
C TRP A 792 -37.45 -40.43 -19.46
N ASN A 793 -37.98 -40.00 -18.30
CA ASN A 793 -38.84 -38.81 -18.25
C ASN A 793 -37.98 -37.54 -18.14
N LEU A 794 -38.13 -36.65 -19.12
CA LEU A 794 -37.49 -35.33 -19.17
C LEU A 794 -38.51 -34.26 -18.78
N THR A 795 -38.31 -33.60 -17.64
CA THR A 795 -39.10 -32.42 -17.23
C THR A 795 -38.39 -31.13 -17.64
N SER A 796 -39.11 -30.21 -18.30
CA SER A 796 -38.63 -28.88 -18.67
C SER A 796 -38.64 -27.91 -17.48
N PRO A 797 -37.75 -26.90 -17.44
CA PRO A 797 -37.76 -25.91 -16.37
C PRO A 797 -38.96 -24.97 -16.48
N THR A 798 -39.50 -24.57 -15.33
CA THR A 798 -40.50 -23.50 -15.25
C THR A 798 -39.80 -22.16 -15.42
N ALA A 799 -40.12 -21.42 -16.49
CA ALA A 799 -39.68 -20.04 -16.67
C ALA A 799 -40.30 -19.11 -15.60
N SER A 800 -39.60 -18.91 -14.50
CA SER A 800 -39.59 -17.64 -13.77
C SER A 800 -38.32 -16.91 -14.20
N GLY A 801 -38.45 -15.64 -14.61
CA GLY A 801 -37.36 -14.81 -15.16
C GLY A 801 -36.06 -15.01 -14.39
N ASP A 802 -34.96 -15.28 -15.09
CA ASP A 802 -34.23 -14.24 -15.83
C ASP A 802 -33.90 -14.67 -17.27
N GLY A 803 -33.78 -13.70 -18.19
CA GLY A 803 -33.74 -13.94 -19.63
C GLY A 803 -32.42 -14.49 -20.19
N ASP A 804 -31.89 -15.59 -19.65
CA ASP A 804 -30.89 -16.42 -20.34
C ASP A 804 -31.53 -17.73 -20.83
N GLY A 805 -31.11 -18.20 -21.99
CA GLY A 805 -31.74 -19.31 -22.71
C GLY A 805 -31.17 -20.69 -22.35
N THR A 806 -30.82 -20.98 -21.10
CA THR A 806 -30.16 -22.25 -20.73
C THR A 806 -30.88 -22.96 -19.59
N GLY A 807 -31.70 -23.96 -19.91
CA GLY A 807 -32.46 -24.74 -18.93
C GLY A 807 -32.00 -26.20 -18.84
N ASP A 808 -31.75 -26.67 -17.62
CA ASP A 808 -31.42 -28.07 -17.29
C ASP A 808 -32.63 -29.03 -17.40
N PHE A 809 -32.33 -30.31 -17.64
CA PHE A 809 -33.28 -31.43 -17.64
C PHE A 809 -33.00 -32.37 -16.47
N SER A 810 -34.03 -32.79 -15.71
CA SER A 810 -33.90 -33.85 -14.71
C SER A 810 -34.33 -35.20 -15.27
N VAL A 811 -33.56 -36.27 -14.98
CA VAL A 811 -33.87 -37.65 -15.36
C VAL A 811 -34.40 -38.43 -14.15
N ALA A 812 -35.55 -39.09 -14.30
CA ALA A 812 -35.96 -40.18 -13.41
C ALA A 812 -36.45 -41.38 -14.24
N ALA A 813 -35.85 -42.55 -14.01
CA ALA A 813 -36.34 -43.80 -14.58
C ALA A 813 -37.68 -44.17 -13.93
N SER A 814 -38.76 -44.22 -14.71
CA SER A 814 -40.08 -44.67 -14.22
C SER A 814 -40.23 -46.17 -14.44
N ASP A 815 -40.49 -46.87 -13.35
CA ASP A 815 -40.90 -48.28 -13.28
C ASP A 815 -39.90 -49.31 -13.79
N SER A 816 -39.27 -49.97 -12.81
CA SER A 816 -38.96 -51.40 -12.88
C SER A 816 -40.24 -52.19 -13.19
N ARG A 817 -40.54 -52.40 -14.48
CA ARG A 817 -41.21 -53.63 -14.89
C ARG A 817 -40.12 -54.60 -15.30
N THR A 818 -39.88 -55.57 -14.44
CA THR A 818 -39.15 -56.78 -14.75
C THR A 818 -39.66 -57.36 -16.07
N VAL A 819 -38.87 -57.29 -17.14
CA VAL A 819 -38.77 -58.46 -18.01
C VAL A 819 -37.78 -59.36 -17.31
N GLY A 820 -38.26 -60.54 -16.90
CA GLY A 820 -37.48 -61.48 -16.11
C GLY A 820 -36.12 -61.77 -16.74
N PHE A 821 -35.07 -61.46 -15.99
CA PHE A 821 -34.04 -62.46 -15.80
C PHE A 821 -34.25 -63.05 -14.41
N THR A 822 -34.66 -64.30 -14.42
CA THR A 822 -34.74 -65.16 -13.25
C THR A 822 -33.33 -65.64 -12.96
N ASP A 823 -32.67 -65.09 -11.96
CA ASP A 823 -31.70 -65.88 -11.20
C ASP A 823 -32.38 -66.30 -9.90
N SER A 824 -32.99 -67.49 -9.96
CA SER A 824 -33.40 -68.22 -8.77
C SER A 824 -32.17 -68.93 -8.21
N TYR A 825 -31.82 -68.63 -6.95
CA TYR A 825 -31.46 -69.69 -6.01
C TYR A 825 -32.46 -69.61 -4.85
N SER A 826 -33.07 -70.76 -4.51
CA SER A 826 -34.07 -70.90 -3.42
C SER A 826 -33.42 -70.66 -2.04
N GLN A 827 -34.10 -70.10 -1.03
CA GLN A 827 -35.22 -70.71 -0.30
C GLN A 827 -36.08 -69.68 0.48
N GLU A 828 -37.37 -70.00 0.56
CA GLU A 828 -38.39 -69.68 1.59
C GLU A 828 -38.71 -68.22 1.98
N ALA A 829 -39.73 -67.69 1.29
CA ALA A 829 -40.92 -67.00 1.82
C ALA A 829 -40.88 -66.29 3.19
N THR A 830 -40.95 -64.96 3.22
CA THR A 830 -42.21 -64.18 3.40
C THR A 830 -41.91 -62.73 3.84
N THR A 831 -42.07 -61.82 2.87
CA THR A 831 -42.71 -60.49 2.92
C THR A 831 -42.88 -59.76 4.26
N ILE A 832 -42.26 -58.57 4.38
CA ILE A 832 -42.87 -57.42 5.07
C ILE A 832 -43.14 -56.30 4.05
N THR A 833 -44.41 -55.93 3.96
CA THR A 833 -44.98 -54.83 3.17
C THR A 833 -44.51 -53.47 3.71
N ALA A 834 -44.08 -52.57 2.81
CA ALA A 834 -44.01 -51.14 3.10
C ALA A 834 -44.93 -50.37 2.14
N SER A 835 -46.12 -50.01 2.62
CA SER A 835 -46.99 -49.05 1.96
C SER A 835 -46.38 -47.65 2.10
N ARG A 836 -46.27 -46.88 1.01
CA ARG A 836 -46.03 -45.43 1.10
C ARG A 836 -47.08 -44.69 0.27
N SER A 837 -47.96 -44.00 0.98
CA SER A 837 -48.94 -43.05 0.45
C SER A 837 -48.28 -41.67 0.30
N VAL A 838 -48.39 -41.06 -0.89
CA VAL A 838 -48.01 -39.67 -1.13
C VAL A 838 -49.27 -38.81 -1.17
N THR A 839 -49.33 -37.79 -0.32
CA THR A 839 -50.40 -36.79 -0.35
C THR A 839 -49.97 -35.63 -1.24
N LEU A 840 -50.65 -35.41 -2.36
CA LEU A 840 -50.43 -34.24 -3.22
C LEU A 840 -51.10 -33.01 -2.61
N ALA A 841 -50.31 -32.00 -2.27
CA ALA A 841 -50.84 -30.69 -1.89
C ALA A 841 -51.32 -29.94 -3.14
N LYS A 842 -52.43 -29.21 -3.02
CA LYS A 842 -52.98 -28.40 -4.11
C LYS A 842 -52.09 -27.16 -4.33
N GLY A 843 -51.90 -26.76 -5.59
CA GLY A 843 -51.14 -25.56 -5.94
C GLY A 843 -51.89 -24.26 -5.62
N ASP A 844 -51.23 -23.11 -5.54
CA ASP A 844 -51.91 -21.84 -5.30
C ASP A 844 -52.41 -21.19 -6.59
N GLN A 845 -53.58 -20.54 -6.54
CA GLN A 845 -54.09 -19.79 -7.71
C GLN A 845 -53.41 -18.43 -7.81
N THR A 846 -53.20 -17.94 -9.03
CA THR A 846 -52.51 -16.68 -9.32
C THR A 846 -53.46 -15.67 -9.96
N VAL A 847 -53.29 -14.38 -9.62
CA VAL A 847 -54.15 -13.27 -10.09
C VAL A 847 -53.34 -12.01 -10.33
N ASP A 848 -53.49 -11.42 -11.52
CA ASP A 848 -52.91 -10.13 -11.85
C ASP A 848 -53.93 -9.02 -11.53
N CYS A 849 -53.75 -8.37 -10.39
CA CYS A 849 -54.61 -7.25 -9.97
C CYS A 849 -53.86 -5.93 -10.09
N LYS A 850 -54.41 -4.97 -10.84
CA LYS A 850 -53.90 -3.60 -10.85
C LYS A 850 -54.44 -2.82 -9.65
N LYS A 851 -53.54 -2.24 -8.86
CA LYS A 851 -53.86 -1.44 -7.66
C LYS A 851 -53.66 0.05 -7.95
N THR A 852 -54.69 0.84 -7.66
CA THR A 852 -54.59 2.31 -7.54
C THR A 852 -55.21 2.75 -6.22
N THR A 853 -55.06 4.02 -5.86
CA THR A 853 -55.54 4.54 -4.57
C THR A 853 -57.06 4.36 -4.44
N GLY A 854 -57.49 3.58 -3.45
CA GLY A 854 -58.90 3.28 -3.19
C GLY A 854 -59.57 2.35 -4.21
N GLN A 855 -58.84 1.71 -5.12
CA GLN A 855 -59.42 0.83 -6.14
C GLN A 855 -58.53 -0.34 -6.54
N ILE A 856 -59.15 -1.51 -6.76
CA ILE A 856 -58.52 -2.69 -7.39
C ILE A 856 -59.29 -3.08 -8.65
N THR A 857 -58.60 -3.57 -9.67
CA THR A 857 -59.23 -4.16 -10.87
C THR A 857 -58.63 -5.53 -11.19
N CYS A 858 -59.45 -6.57 -11.08
CA CYS A 858 -59.22 -7.95 -11.53
C CYS A 858 -60.54 -8.76 -11.47
N GLN A 859 -60.83 -9.54 -12.52
CA GLN A 859 -62.12 -10.25 -12.69
C GLN A 859 -62.09 -11.71 -12.21
N GLU A 860 -61.04 -12.45 -12.56
CA GLU A 860 -60.86 -13.87 -12.21
C GLU A 860 -59.38 -14.24 -12.04
N THR A 861 -59.12 -15.39 -11.44
CA THR A 861 -57.78 -15.99 -11.37
C THR A 861 -57.35 -16.45 -12.76
N LYS A 862 -56.03 -16.59 -13.01
CA LYS A 862 -55.52 -17.19 -14.26
C LYS A 862 -56.06 -18.61 -14.48
N GLN A 863 -56.48 -19.28 -13.41
CA GLN A 863 -57.17 -20.58 -13.43
C GLN A 863 -58.71 -20.45 -13.59
N GLY A 864 -59.21 -19.30 -14.05
CA GLY A 864 -60.60 -19.08 -14.46
C GLY A 864 -61.61 -18.99 -13.31
N LYS A 865 -61.19 -18.63 -12.08
CA LYS A 865 -62.11 -18.51 -10.93
C LYS A 865 -62.45 -17.06 -10.61
N LYS A 866 -63.76 -16.74 -10.66
CA LYS A 866 -64.29 -15.41 -10.32
C LYS A 866 -63.98 -15.01 -8.88
N ILE A 867 -63.59 -13.75 -8.69
CA ILE A 867 -63.20 -13.21 -7.40
C ILE A 867 -64.39 -12.52 -6.72
N LYS A 868 -64.68 -12.92 -5.48
CA LYS A 868 -65.67 -12.28 -4.60
C LYS A 868 -64.98 -11.28 -3.67
N TRP A 869 -65.60 -10.12 -3.49
CA TRP A 869 -64.99 -8.98 -2.80
C TRP A 869 -65.74 -8.59 -1.53
N THR A 870 -65.00 -8.33 -0.45
CA THR A 870 -65.52 -7.81 0.82
C THR A 870 -64.66 -6.63 1.26
N ALA A 871 -65.29 -5.52 1.64
CA ALA A 871 -64.61 -4.34 2.16
C ALA A 871 -65.01 -4.08 3.62
N LYS A 872 -64.05 -3.69 4.44
CA LYS A 872 -64.26 -3.17 5.79
C LYS A 872 -63.58 -1.82 5.91
N CYS A 873 -64.28 -0.82 6.43
CA CYS A 873 -63.76 0.53 6.58
C CYS A 873 -63.88 0.96 8.04
N ARG A 874 -62.82 1.59 8.57
CA ARG A 874 -62.80 2.17 9.92
C ARG A 874 -62.29 3.60 9.87
N PRO A 875 -62.86 4.56 10.62
CA PRO A 875 -62.34 5.93 10.66
C PRO A 875 -61.02 6.00 11.42
N ILE A 876 -60.18 6.98 11.09
CA ILE A 876 -58.97 7.32 11.85
C ILE A 876 -59.23 8.66 12.55
N GLY A 877 -59.47 8.65 13.87
CA GLY A 877 -59.79 9.83 14.68
C GLY A 877 -60.97 9.61 15.64
N LYS A 878 -61.34 10.62 16.44
CA LYS A 878 -62.47 10.56 17.41
C LYS A 878 -63.78 10.22 16.69
N GLN A 879 -64.52 9.23 17.20
CA GLN A 879 -65.80 8.78 16.67
C GLN A 879 -66.95 9.42 17.45
N SER A 880 -67.96 9.94 16.74
CA SER A 880 -69.24 10.35 17.36
C SER A 880 -70.10 9.11 17.60
N ARG A 881 -70.78 9.04 18.75
CA ARG A 881 -71.62 7.89 19.14
C ARG A 881 -72.84 7.82 18.20
N GLY A 882 -72.83 6.91 17.23
CA GLY A 882 -73.96 6.68 16.30
C GLY A 882 -73.61 6.42 14.82
N ASP A 883 -72.36 6.58 14.39
CA ASP A 883 -71.98 6.36 12.98
C ASP A 883 -71.91 4.87 12.61
N ILE A 884 -72.73 4.43 11.64
CA ILE A 884 -72.85 3.01 11.22
C ILE A 884 -72.27 2.69 9.83
N SER A 885 -71.79 3.67 9.06
CA SER A 885 -71.11 3.43 7.77
C SER A 885 -70.09 4.53 7.42
N TRP A 886 -68.86 4.14 7.07
CA TRP A 886 -67.71 5.07 6.93
C TRP A 886 -67.17 5.17 5.49
N CYS A 887 -67.62 4.31 4.58
CA CYS A 887 -67.21 4.32 3.18
C CYS A 887 -68.31 3.78 2.27
N ARG A 888 -68.33 4.21 1.01
CA ARG A 888 -69.16 3.64 -0.06
C ARG A 888 -68.30 2.73 -0.93
N VAL A 889 -68.81 1.54 -1.26
CA VAL A 889 -68.11 0.56 -2.10
C VAL A 889 -68.91 0.31 -3.37
N THR A 890 -68.28 0.53 -4.52
CA THR A 890 -68.90 0.31 -5.83
C THR A 890 -68.18 -0.82 -6.57
N LYS A 891 -68.96 -1.73 -7.17
CA LYS A 891 -68.45 -2.91 -7.89
C LYS A 891 -69.04 -2.95 -9.29
N SER A 892 -68.19 -2.97 -10.31
CA SER A 892 -68.59 -3.10 -11.73
C SER A 892 -67.46 -3.78 -12.51
N ASN A 893 -67.77 -4.82 -13.30
CA ASN A 893 -66.84 -5.51 -14.21
C ASN A 893 -65.42 -5.76 -13.65
N GLY A 894 -65.32 -6.42 -12.48
CA GLY A 894 -64.04 -6.76 -11.82
C GLY A 894 -63.28 -5.60 -11.20
N LYS A 895 -63.86 -4.41 -11.21
CA LYS A 895 -63.32 -3.22 -10.58
C LYS A 895 -64.08 -2.94 -9.29
N VAL A 896 -63.35 -2.81 -8.20
CA VAL A 896 -63.89 -2.48 -6.87
C VAL A 896 -63.26 -1.21 -6.37
N ARG A 897 -64.08 -0.19 -6.12
CA ARG A 897 -63.65 1.11 -5.59
C ARG A 897 -64.25 1.31 -4.20
N VAL A 898 -63.43 1.84 -3.29
CA VAL A 898 -63.81 2.22 -1.92
C VAL A 898 -63.60 3.72 -1.76
N THR A 899 -64.66 4.46 -1.44
CA THR A 899 -64.63 5.93 -1.30
C THR A 899 -65.04 6.33 0.12
N PRO A 900 -64.28 7.19 0.83
CA PRO A 900 -64.68 7.72 2.14
C PRO A 900 -65.97 8.53 2.05
N ILE A 901 -66.80 8.51 3.10
CA ILE A 901 -68.02 9.32 3.18
C ILE A 901 -67.79 10.48 4.17
N GLY A 902 -68.24 11.69 3.81
CA GLY A 902 -68.40 12.81 4.75
C GLY A 902 -67.12 13.51 5.19
N GLY A 903 -66.10 13.65 4.32
CA GLY A 903 -64.91 14.46 4.62
C GLY A 903 -63.81 13.76 5.45
N ARG A 904 -64.00 12.48 5.79
CA ARG A 904 -63.23 11.79 6.84
C ARG A 904 -62.08 10.96 6.28
N THR A 905 -61.01 10.85 7.08
CA THR A 905 -59.93 9.89 6.83
C THR A 905 -60.30 8.51 7.37
N ILE A 906 -60.19 7.46 6.54
CA ILE A 906 -60.50 6.07 6.90
C ILE A 906 -59.32 5.14 6.61
N LYS A 907 -59.19 4.05 7.37
CA LYS A 907 -58.48 2.84 6.91
C LYS A 907 -59.49 1.90 6.26
N ALA A 908 -59.33 1.69 4.96
CA ALA A 908 -60.09 0.71 4.21
C ALA A 908 -59.28 -0.58 4.07
N ARG A 909 -59.90 -1.73 4.36
CA ARG A 909 -59.38 -3.07 4.12
C ARG A 909 -60.28 -3.78 3.12
N LEU A 910 -59.79 -4.04 1.92
CA LEU A 910 -60.51 -4.77 0.87
C LEU A 910 -59.89 -6.16 0.71
N THR A 911 -60.72 -7.19 0.77
CA THR A 911 -60.30 -8.58 0.59
C THR A 911 -61.00 -9.19 -0.61
N GLY A 912 -60.22 -9.72 -1.55
CA GLY A 912 -60.69 -10.53 -2.67
C GLY A 912 -60.48 -12.01 -2.36
N LYS A 913 -61.48 -12.85 -2.66
CA LYS A 913 -61.42 -14.31 -2.49
C LYS A 913 -61.91 -15.05 -3.73
N ALA A 914 -61.20 -16.08 -4.15
CA ALA A 914 -61.65 -17.04 -5.16
C ALA A 914 -61.68 -18.46 -4.55
N LYS A 915 -62.68 -19.26 -4.94
CA LYS A 915 -62.80 -20.64 -4.44
C LYS A 915 -61.69 -21.52 -5.01
N GLY A 916 -61.19 -22.46 -4.20
CA GLY A 916 -60.27 -23.51 -4.63
C GLY A 916 -60.90 -24.48 -5.63
N THR A 917 -60.07 -25.28 -6.28
CA THR A 917 -60.48 -26.39 -7.14
C THR A 917 -59.94 -27.73 -6.61
N LYS A 918 -60.14 -28.81 -7.37
CA LYS A 918 -59.53 -30.11 -7.06
C LYS A 918 -58.00 -30.02 -7.00
N ASN A 919 -57.40 -29.18 -7.83
CA ASN A 919 -55.96 -29.10 -7.99
C ASN A 919 -55.34 -27.82 -7.40
N TYR A 920 -56.16 -26.83 -7.01
CA TYR A 920 -55.66 -25.55 -6.50
C TYR A 920 -56.34 -25.07 -5.21
N ASN A 921 -55.56 -24.48 -4.30
CA ASN A 921 -56.03 -23.87 -3.07
C ASN A 921 -56.92 -22.64 -3.35
N PRO A 922 -57.83 -22.28 -2.42
CA PRO A 922 -58.57 -21.03 -2.50
C PRO A 922 -57.62 -19.83 -2.43
N TRP A 923 -57.79 -18.86 -3.31
CA TRP A 923 -56.98 -17.64 -3.26
C TRP A 923 -57.64 -16.57 -2.41
N THR A 924 -56.87 -15.92 -1.54
CA THR A 924 -57.31 -14.78 -0.74
C THR A 924 -56.21 -13.74 -0.71
N ARG A 925 -56.52 -12.50 -1.08
CA ARG A 925 -55.58 -11.38 -0.92
C ARG A 925 -56.29 -10.17 -0.34
N THR A 926 -55.58 -9.45 0.52
CA THR A 926 -56.11 -8.27 1.20
C THR A 926 -55.24 -7.07 0.95
N TRP A 927 -55.88 -5.97 0.59
CA TRP A 927 -55.26 -4.66 0.44
C TRP A 927 -55.78 -3.73 1.52
N THR A 928 -54.88 -2.89 2.02
CA THR A 928 -55.22 -1.82 2.93
C THR A 928 -54.77 -0.47 2.37
N TRP A 929 -55.57 0.55 2.66
CA TRP A 929 -55.26 1.94 2.35
C TRP A 929 -55.68 2.83 3.51
N THR A 930 -55.00 3.94 3.67
CA THR A 930 -55.53 5.12 4.36
C THR A 930 -56.05 6.06 3.28
N LEU A 931 -57.35 6.33 3.27
CA LEU A 931 -58.01 7.17 2.28
C LEU A 931 -58.54 8.42 2.97
N ARG A 932 -58.27 9.60 2.40
CA ARG A 932 -58.88 10.88 2.77
C ARG A 932 -59.90 11.23 1.68
N SER A 933 -61.01 11.88 2.07
CA SER A 933 -62.09 12.22 1.12
C SER A 933 -61.62 13.11 0.00
#